data_AF-A0A7J0BQ70-F1
#
_entry.id   AF-A0A7J0BQ70-F1
#
_cell.length_a   1.000
_cell.length_b   1.000
_cell.length_c   1.000
_cell.angle_alpha   90.00
_cell.angle_beta   90.00
_cell.angle_gamma   90.00
#
_symmetry.space_group_name_H-M   'P 1'
#
loop_
_entity.id
_entity.type
_entity.pdbx_description
1 polymer ?
#
loop_
_entity_poly.entity_id
_entity_poly.type
_entity_poly.pdbx_seq_one_letter_code
_entity_poly.pdbx_strand_id
1 'polypeptide(L)'
;MPRHLCIHGHLYQPPREDPWLGDILPEDSAAPAENWNQRITRESYAPLAWARRLDSEGRIADIMNCYEWMSFNVGPTLLSWLEQAAPSTYARMLQGDKISLARWGHGNAMAQVFHHIIMPLASAQDKNLEIAWARADFKKRFGREPEGMWLAECAADIPTLEELARQGIRFTILAPRQAAFVADIDSQEWHPVHDGHVDISVPYAVDLPSGASMAVFFYNGPLSQAAAFERLLQDGETFWNRLSGAAGNGLLTVCTDGETYGHHFTFGEMALAHVLGQAISGRDDTRLTNYAAYLEAHPPTRKVRIHEPSSWSCAHGVERWKSDCGCTDGGHPLWNQRWRGPLRDALTLMKKAADTHFQATAPALFIHPAKALTAYGETLCDRDAREQFAAAHLLPTLTDEHRRTAWQLLAMQEQSLAAFASCAWFFDEISRIEPVNGMTFALRAMELLKATGGPDMEQPFAQALSLARSNKPEEGTGEDIFRNHVLPRREGAASIILQAMLRLWAEKRLPCPGIRSTVQWRNVSVVILPTDAVGGSLSGEARIRWFPEPEGAPVQWEWTPPKAGGIRQTSITLSGPGGNVTHTFEQLPRNKRQAIAMRAMEMANIQRLAAFEEDAANAAALFEPWTEAQHDQPMGHHWKAIAPALAIAYMKHPSLTEPQRRQIARYLTESGLLAAGGRELITAWLTQRLLRFLEGPEDKLERAASFVTRAHTLLSHPDLWAVQNRAWEKGLKGDAMRAFAAAIGFRV
;
A
#
# COMPACT_ATOMS: atom_id res chain seq x y z
N MET A 1 16.34 -36.53 -6.29
CA MET A 1 16.21 -35.15 -6.80
C MET A 1 16.98 -34.24 -5.86
N PRO A 2 17.61 -33.15 -6.33
CA PRO A 2 18.23 -32.18 -5.43
C PRO A 2 17.19 -31.55 -4.49
N ARG A 3 17.63 -31.05 -3.34
CA ARG A 3 16.78 -30.33 -2.37
C ARG A 3 16.58 -28.90 -2.87
N HIS A 4 15.33 -28.54 -3.16
CA HIS A 4 14.98 -27.17 -3.56
C HIS A 4 14.17 -26.47 -2.46
N LEU A 5 14.39 -25.16 -2.33
CA LEU A 5 13.68 -24.29 -1.41
C LEU A 5 13.09 -23.11 -2.17
N CYS A 6 11.80 -22.85 -1.96
CA CYS A 6 11.11 -21.65 -2.43
C CYS A 6 10.31 -21.04 -1.28
N ILE A 7 10.70 -19.84 -0.84
CA ILE A 7 9.94 -19.06 0.15
C ILE A 7 9.07 -18.08 -0.61
N HIS A 8 7.78 -18.04 -0.29
CA HIS A 8 6.80 -17.16 -0.92
C HIS A 8 6.23 -16.16 0.07
N GLY A 9 6.23 -14.88 -0.31
CA GLY A 9 5.55 -13.81 0.42
C GLY A 9 4.35 -13.28 -0.36
N HIS A 10 3.17 -13.33 0.25
CA HIS A 10 1.95 -12.69 -0.24
C HIS A 10 1.84 -11.26 0.27
N LEU A 11 2.14 -10.24 -0.55
CA LEU A 11 2.14 -8.83 -0.12
C LEU A 11 0.86 -8.14 -0.58
N TYR A 12 0.05 -7.66 0.35
CA TYR A 12 -1.24 -7.08 0.02
C TYR A 12 -1.70 -6.08 1.07
N GLN A 13 -2.32 -5.00 0.59
CA GLN A 13 -3.14 -4.10 1.38
C GLN A 13 -4.50 -3.95 0.72
N PRO A 14 -5.60 -3.90 1.49
CA PRO A 14 -6.93 -3.70 0.92
C PRO A 14 -7.01 -2.41 0.11
N PRO A 15 -7.98 -2.32 -0.83
CA PRO A 15 -8.36 -1.03 -1.39
C PRO A 15 -8.71 -0.07 -0.24
N ARG A 16 -7.87 0.96 -0.08
CA ARG A 16 -7.94 1.97 1.00
C ARG A 16 -8.04 3.39 0.43
N GLU A 17 -7.88 3.53 -0.87
CA GLU A 17 -8.00 4.77 -1.60
C GLU A 17 -9.41 5.36 -1.40
N ASP A 18 -9.48 6.67 -1.18
CA ASP A 18 -10.77 7.38 -1.24
C ASP A 18 -11.32 7.28 -2.68
N PRO A 19 -12.54 6.76 -2.91
CA PRO A 19 -13.07 6.53 -4.26
C PRO A 19 -13.16 7.77 -5.16
N TRP A 20 -13.17 8.98 -4.59
CA TRP A 20 -13.22 10.24 -5.32
C TRP A 20 -11.82 10.81 -5.53
N LEU A 21 -10.97 10.79 -4.50
CA LEU A 21 -9.63 11.37 -4.57
C LEU A 21 -8.58 10.43 -5.16
N GLY A 22 -8.76 9.11 -5.04
CA GLY A 22 -7.80 8.07 -5.39
C GLY A 22 -6.57 7.99 -4.48
N ASP A 23 -6.47 8.85 -3.47
CA ASP A 23 -5.38 8.86 -2.50
C ASP A 23 -5.79 8.09 -1.24
N ILE A 24 -4.82 7.49 -0.55
CA ILE A 24 -5.05 6.91 0.78
C ILE A 24 -4.96 8.03 1.81
N LEU A 25 -6.09 8.34 2.43
CA LEU A 25 -6.20 9.37 3.45
C LEU A 25 -5.68 8.88 4.81
N PRO A 26 -5.44 9.78 5.77
CA PRO A 26 -4.99 9.40 7.10
C PRO A 26 -5.92 8.40 7.81
N GLU A 27 -5.32 7.41 8.47
CA GLU A 27 -6.02 6.37 9.23
C GLU A 27 -5.55 6.38 10.68
N ASP A 28 -6.45 6.69 11.61
CA ASP A 28 -6.13 6.88 13.03
C ASP A 28 -5.35 5.72 13.67
N SER A 29 -5.70 4.48 13.30
CA SER A 29 -5.07 3.28 13.86
C SER A 29 -3.67 3.00 13.32
N ALA A 30 -3.23 3.71 12.27
CA ALA A 30 -1.89 3.60 11.73
C ALA A 30 -0.84 4.45 12.47
N ALA A 31 -1.28 5.30 13.40
CA ALA A 31 -0.38 6.19 14.15
C ALA A 31 0.82 5.44 14.74
N PRO A 32 2.04 6.03 14.67
CA PRO A 32 2.33 7.40 14.25
C PRO A 32 2.43 7.61 12.72
N ALA A 33 2.28 6.57 11.90
CA ALA A 33 2.25 6.73 10.44
C ALA A 33 0.94 7.40 9.98
N GLU A 34 0.95 7.97 8.77
CA GLU A 34 -0.24 8.59 8.19
C GLU A 34 -1.34 7.55 7.92
N ASN A 35 -0.96 6.42 7.34
CA ASN A 35 -1.87 5.33 6.97
C ASN A 35 -1.16 3.97 7.06
N TRP A 36 -1.94 2.89 6.99
CA TRP A 36 -1.42 1.52 7.14
C TRP A 36 -0.47 1.12 6.02
N ASN A 37 -0.69 1.57 4.78
CA ASN A 37 0.23 1.29 3.66
C ASN A 37 1.62 1.87 3.95
N GLN A 38 1.70 3.11 4.44
CA GLN A 38 2.97 3.74 4.82
C GLN A 38 3.64 2.99 5.96
N ARG A 39 2.88 2.64 7.00
CA ARG A 39 3.40 1.92 8.16
C ARG A 39 4.00 0.57 7.76
N ILE A 40 3.22 -0.25 7.08
CA ILE A 40 3.61 -1.62 6.71
C ILE A 40 4.74 -1.60 5.67
N THR A 41 4.74 -0.62 4.76
CA THR A 41 5.87 -0.44 3.84
C THR A 41 7.16 -0.15 4.58
N ARG A 42 7.14 0.73 5.59
CA ARG A 42 8.31 1.02 6.42
C ARG A 42 8.75 -0.19 7.25
N GLU A 43 7.79 -0.96 7.75
CA GLU A 43 8.05 -2.05 8.69
C GLU A 43 8.35 -3.39 8.00
N SER A 44 7.97 -3.58 6.73
CA SER A 44 8.11 -4.88 6.03
C SER A 44 8.58 -4.75 4.57
N TYR A 45 7.79 -4.13 3.68
CA TYR A 45 8.08 -4.19 2.23
C TYR A 45 9.40 -3.52 1.85
N ALA A 46 9.69 -2.37 2.46
CA ALA A 46 10.95 -1.69 2.25
C ALA A 46 12.10 -2.47 2.93
N PRO A 47 12.03 -2.89 4.21
CA PRO A 47 13.03 -3.78 4.79
C PRO A 47 13.36 -5.02 3.96
N LEU A 48 12.39 -5.69 3.33
CA LEU A 48 12.64 -6.82 2.42
C LEU A 48 13.48 -6.44 1.19
N ALA A 49 13.33 -5.22 0.67
CA ALA A 49 14.15 -4.71 -0.43
C ALA A 49 15.56 -4.26 0.00
N TRP A 50 15.81 -4.05 1.29
CA TRP A 50 17.14 -3.67 1.83
C TRP A 50 17.42 -4.37 3.17
N ALA A 51 17.31 -5.69 3.18
CA ALA A 51 17.46 -6.48 4.39
C ALA A 51 18.93 -6.46 4.81
N ARG A 52 19.19 -5.99 6.04
CA ARG A 52 20.55 -5.86 6.57
C ARG A 52 21.01 -7.19 7.14
N ARG A 53 22.23 -7.60 6.78
CA ARG A 53 22.95 -8.69 7.46
C ARG A 53 24.06 -8.08 8.28
N LEU A 54 24.02 -8.32 9.58
CA LEU A 54 24.96 -7.73 10.54
C LEU A 54 26.12 -8.69 10.83
N ASP A 55 27.28 -8.12 11.18
CA ASP A 55 28.39 -8.87 11.76
C ASP A 55 28.23 -9.07 13.28
N SER A 56 29.21 -9.72 13.91
CA SER A 56 29.25 -9.97 15.35
C SER A 56 29.31 -8.70 16.21
N GLU A 57 29.68 -7.56 15.62
CA GLU A 57 29.74 -6.26 16.30
C GLU A 57 28.47 -5.41 16.05
N GLY A 58 27.47 -5.97 15.35
CA GLY A 58 26.23 -5.27 15.01
C GLY A 58 26.37 -4.26 13.87
N ARG A 59 27.47 -4.31 13.10
CA ARG A 59 27.67 -3.44 11.93
C ARG A 59 27.09 -4.09 10.69
N ILE A 60 26.64 -3.27 9.74
CA ILE A 60 26.09 -3.74 8.47
C ILE A 60 27.22 -4.34 7.64
N ALA A 61 27.21 -5.66 7.46
CA ALA A 61 28.16 -6.38 6.62
C ALA A 61 27.74 -6.32 5.14
N ASP A 62 26.45 -6.53 4.87
CA ASP A 62 25.85 -6.38 3.55
C ASP A 62 24.35 -6.05 3.63
N ILE A 63 23.81 -5.61 2.49
CA ILE A 63 22.37 -5.37 2.30
C ILE A 63 21.88 -6.25 1.13
N MET A 64 20.93 -7.13 1.44
CA MET A 64 20.32 -8.07 0.50
C MET A 64 18.98 -7.55 -0.01
N ASN A 65 18.69 -7.76 -1.30
CA ASN A 65 17.33 -7.69 -1.82
C ASN A 65 16.67 -9.06 -1.68
N CYS A 66 15.73 -9.25 -0.74
CA CYS A 66 15.07 -10.54 -0.60
C CYS A 66 14.26 -10.91 -1.85
N TYR A 67 13.68 -9.91 -2.55
CA TYR A 67 12.91 -10.12 -3.79
C TYR A 67 13.73 -10.73 -4.95
N GLU A 68 15.07 -10.63 -4.91
CA GLU A 68 15.94 -11.30 -5.89
C GLU A 68 15.95 -12.82 -5.71
N TRP A 69 15.51 -13.34 -4.57
CA TRP A 69 15.71 -14.74 -4.18
C TRP A 69 14.47 -15.44 -3.64
N MET A 70 13.50 -14.71 -3.09
CA MET A 70 12.20 -15.24 -2.69
C MET A 70 11.20 -15.12 -3.84
N SER A 71 10.24 -16.05 -3.94
CA SER A 71 9.03 -15.82 -4.73
C SER A 71 8.11 -14.84 -3.99
N PHE A 72 7.35 -14.03 -4.73
CA PHE A 72 6.42 -13.08 -4.12
C PHE A 72 5.29 -12.71 -5.06
N ASN A 73 4.18 -12.24 -4.50
CA ASN A 73 3.20 -11.45 -5.24
C ASN A 73 3.04 -10.10 -4.54
N VAL A 74 2.61 -9.07 -5.28
CA VAL A 74 2.17 -7.80 -4.71
C VAL A 74 0.84 -7.43 -5.37
N GLY A 75 -0.16 -7.09 -4.56
CA GLY A 75 -1.47 -6.69 -5.09
C GLY A 75 -1.41 -5.42 -5.97
N PRO A 76 -2.19 -5.34 -7.07
CA PRO A 76 -2.18 -4.16 -7.96
C PRO A 76 -2.50 -2.82 -7.27
N THR A 77 -3.39 -2.81 -6.28
CA THR A 77 -3.69 -1.61 -5.46
C THR A 77 -2.47 -1.14 -4.69
N LEU A 78 -1.75 -2.06 -4.04
CA LEU A 78 -0.51 -1.77 -3.33
C LEU A 78 0.61 -1.34 -4.27
N LEU A 79 0.80 -2.00 -5.42
CA LEU A 79 1.81 -1.61 -6.42
C LEU A 79 1.55 -0.19 -6.96
N SER A 80 0.29 0.12 -7.25
CA SER A 80 -0.15 1.44 -7.66
C SER A 80 0.19 2.53 -6.64
N TRP A 81 0.07 2.23 -5.35
CA TRP A 81 0.43 3.14 -4.28
C TRP A 81 1.96 3.23 -4.10
N LEU A 82 2.67 2.10 -4.10
CA LEU A 82 4.13 2.03 -3.94
C LEU A 82 4.87 2.82 -5.02
N GLU A 83 4.40 2.76 -6.26
CA GLU A 83 4.97 3.52 -7.38
C GLU A 83 5.07 5.04 -7.09
N GLN A 84 4.11 5.59 -6.35
CA GLN A 84 4.06 7.01 -6.02
C GLN A 84 4.65 7.32 -4.65
N ALA A 85 4.30 6.53 -3.64
CA ALA A 85 4.62 6.80 -2.24
C ALA A 85 5.97 6.22 -1.79
N ALA A 86 6.47 5.15 -2.45
CA ALA A 86 7.73 4.50 -2.13
C ALA A 86 8.46 4.01 -3.41
N PRO A 87 8.81 4.93 -4.34
CA PRO A 87 9.30 4.57 -5.67
C PRO A 87 10.60 3.76 -5.64
N SER A 88 11.45 3.94 -4.63
CA SER A 88 12.65 3.13 -4.46
C SER A 88 12.31 1.67 -4.14
N THR A 89 11.34 1.43 -3.24
CA THR A 89 10.93 0.07 -2.85
C THR A 89 10.29 -0.63 -4.04
N TYR A 90 9.41 0.09 -4.74
CA TYR A 90 8.80 -0.35 -5.99
C TYR A 90 9.87 -0.78 -7.02
N ALA A 91 10.86 0.08 -7.28
CA ALA A 91 11.93 -0.23 -8.23
C ALA A 91 12.76 -1.46 -7.83
N ARG A 92 13.03 -1.66 -6.53
CA ARG A 92 13.77 -2.82 -6.02
C ARG A 92 13.01 -4.14 -6.17
N MET A 93 11.68 -4.13 -6.03
CA MET A 93 10.83 -5.29 -6.31
C MET A 93 10.92 -5.69 -7.78
N LEU A 94 10.77 -4.73 -8.70
CA LEU A 94 10.89 -4.98 -10.14
C LEU A 94 12.29 -5.45 -10.54
N GLN A 95 13.32 -4.83 -9.96
CA GLN A 95 14.71 -5.25 -10.15
C GLN A 95 14.93 -6.68 -9.67
N GLY A 96 14.35 -7.05 -8.51
CA GLY A 96 14.43 -8.39 -7.97
C GLY A 96 13.87 -9.45 -8.92
N ASP A 97 12.69 -9.19 -9.48
CA ASP A 97 12.09 -10.05 -10.52
C ASP A 97 12.98 -10.17 -11.76
N LYS A 98 13.47 -9.03 -12.28
CA LYS A 98 14.33 -9.00 -13.47
C LYS A 98 15.64 -9.77 -13.29
N ILE A 99 16.26 -9.66 -12.12
CA ILE A 99 17.49 -10.41 -11.79
C ILE A 99 17.19 -11.90 -11.70
N SER A 100 16.08 -12.28 -11.07
CA SER A 100 15.66 -13.69 -11.01
C SER A 100 15.37 -14.26 -12.40
N LEU A 101 14.68 -13.51 -13.26
CA LEU A 101 14.43 -13.87 -14.66
C LEU A 101 15.74 -14.13 -15.42
N ALA A 102 16.75 -13.27 -15.25
CA ALA A 102 18.06 -13.48 -15.86
C ALA A 102 18.80 -14.70 -15.28
N ARG A 103 18.58 -15.04 -14.00
CA ARG A 103 19.22 -16.16 -13.30
C ARG A 103 18.63 -17.52 -13.67
N TRP A 104 17.31 -17.60 -13.74
CA TRP A 104 16.59 -18.87 -13.83
C TRP A 104 15.72 -19.01 -15.09
N GLY A 105 15.70 -18.02 -15.98
CA GLY A 105 14.76 -17.97 -17.12
C GLY A 105 13.34 -17.59 -16.71
N HIS A 106 13.06 -17.52 -15.40
CA HIS A 106 11.76 -17.23 -14.81
C HIS A 106 11.88 -16.22 -13.67
N GLY A 107 10.96 -15.25 -13.63
CA GLY A 107 10.94 -14.23 -12.58
C GLY A 107 10.29 -14.72 -11.27
N ASN A 108 10.65 -14.09 -10.16
CA ASN A 108 10.14 -14.42 -8.83
C ASN A 108 8.73 -13.89 -8.55
N ALA A 109 8.35 -12.80 -9.22
CA ALA A 109 7.05 -12.17 -9.06
C ALA A 109 5.95 -13.01 -9.73
N MET A 110 4.80 -13.09 -9.07
CA MET A 110 3.56 -13.59 -9.65
C MET A 110 2.45 -12.55 -9.59
N ALA A 111 1.46 -12.67 -10.46
CA ALA A 111 0.30 -11.80 -10.42
C ALA A 111 -0.59 -12.12 -9.21
N GLN A 112 -1.50 -11.21 -8.89
CA GLN A 112 -2.54 -11.39 -7.89
C GLN A 112 -3.86 -10.89 -8.48
N VAL A 113 -4.98 -11.55 -8.15
CA VAL A 113 -6.34 -11.04 -8.37
C VAL A 113 -6.42 -9.55 -7.98
N PHE A 114 -6.96 -8.71 -8.86
CA PHE A 114 -6.73 -7.26 -8.87
C PHE A 114 -7.19 -6.55 -7.58
N HIS A 115 -8.45 -6.74 -7.18
CA HIS A 115 -9.02 -6.19 -5.94
C HIS A 115 -8.99 -7.18 -4.77
N HIS A 116 -8.31 -8.33 -4.94
CA HIS A 116 -8.25 -9.38 -3.93
C HIS A 116 -9.64 -9.89 -3.51
N ILE A 117 -10.54 -10.08 -4.49
CA ILE A 117 -11.87 -10.65 -4.25
C ILE A 117 -11.81 -12.18 -4.11
N ILE A 118 -12.77 -12.76 -3.38
CA ILE A 118 -12.92 -14.21 -3.31
C ILE A 118 -13.51 -14.73 -4.61
N MET A 119 -12.63 -15.16 -5.51
CA MET A 119 -12.98 -15.57 -6.88
C MET A 119 -14.10 -16.61 -6.94
N PRO A 120 -14.15 -17.67 -6.10
CA PRO A 120 -15.25 -18.63 -6.12
C PRO A 120 -16.65 -18.03 -5.85
N LEU A 121 -16.73 -16.85 -5.24
CA LEU A 121 -17.99 -16.13 -4.98
C LEU A 121 -18.32 -15.08 -6.06
N ALA A 122 -17.43 -14.88 -7.04
CA ALA A 122 -17.57 -13.89 -8.10
C ALA A 122 -18.31 -14.47 -9.32
N SER A 123 -18.95 -13.58 -10.10
CA SER A 123 -19.56 -13.98 -11.37
C SER A 123 -18.50 -14.38 -12.40
N ALA A 124 -18.88 -15.10 -13.46
CA ALA A 124 -17.95 -15.46 -14.53
C ALA A 124 -17.30 -14.22 -15.21
N GLN A 125 -18.09 -13.15 -15.35
CA GLN A 125 -17.58 -11.88 -15.87
C GLN A 125 -16.55 -11.26 -14.92
N ASP A 126 -16.85 -11.22 -13.63
CA ASP A 126 -15.95 -10.63 -12.64
C ASP A 126 -14.66 -11.43 -12.49
N LYS A 127 -14.74 -12.77 -12.55
CA LYS A 127 -13.55 -13.63 -12.62
C LYS A 127 -12.66 -13.23 -13.80
N ASN A 128 -13.27 -13.03 -14.97
CA ASN A 128 -12.54 -12.61 -16.16
C ASN A 128 -11.87 -11.23 -15.99
N LEU A 129 -12.60 -10.24 -15.46
CA LEU A 129 -12.09 -8.88 -15.28
C LEU A 129 -10.95 -8.82 -14.28
N GLU A 130 -11.10 -9.44 -13.11
CA GLU A 130 -10.08 -9.44 -12.07
C GLU A 130 -8.75 -10.06 -12.55
N ILE A 131 -8.81 -11.14 -13.34
CA ILE A 131 -7.63 -11.78 -13.90
C ILE A 131 -7.05 -10.92 -15.04
N ALA A 132 -7.88 -10.37 -15.92
CA ALA A 132 -7.42 -9.57 -17.04
C ALA A 132 -6.76 -8.27 -16.60
N TRP A 133 -7.36 -7.56 -15.64
CA TRP A 133 -6.80 -6.34 -15.06
C TRP A 133 -5.51 -6.61 -14.30
N ALA A 134 -5.46 -7.71 -13.54
CA ALA A 134 -4.23 -8.14 -12.87
C ALA A 134 -3.09 -8.43 -13.85
N ARG A 135 -3.40 -9.07 -14.98
CA ARG A 135 -2.42 -9.34 -16.04
C ARG A 135 -1.92 -8.07 -16.71
N ALA A 136 -2.82 -7.12 -17.00
CA ALA A 136 -2.44 -5.82 -17.55
C ALA A 136 -1.52 -5.04 -16.61
N ASP A 137 -1.84 -4.99 -15.32
CA ASP A 137 -1.00 -4.38 -14.29
C ASP A 137 0.37 -5.07 -14.19
N PHE A 138 0.39 -6.40 -14.07
CA PHE A 138 1.64 -7.16 -13.99
C PHE A 138 2.53 -6.92 -15.21
N LYS A 139 1.97 -6.99 -16.42
CA LYS A 139 2.71 -6.81 -17.67
C LYS A 139 3.31 -5.40 -17.77
N LYS A 140 2.54 -4.37 -17.42
CA LYS A 140 3.00 -2.97 -17.43
C LYS A 140 4.21 -2.78 -16.51
N ARG A 141 4.18 -3.38 -15.32
CA ARG A 141 5.19 -3.16 -14.27
C ARG A 141 6.43 -4.04 -14.43
N PHE A 142 6.24 -5.35 -14.63
CA PHE A 142 7.33 -6.33 -14.69
C PHE A 142 7.85 -6.56 -16.11
N GLY A 143 7.16 -6.09 -17.16
CA GLY A 143 7.61 -6.19 -18.55
C GLY A 143 7.55 -7.59 -19.15
N ARG A 144 6.80 -8.52 -18.53
CA ARG A 144 6.58 -9.91 -18.99
C ARG A 144 5.16 -10.37 -18.64
N GLU A 145 4.70 -11.44 -19.27
CA GLU A 145 3.45 -12.09 -18.87
C GLU A 145 3.62 -12.80 -17.51
N PRO A 146 2.60 -12.79 -16.63
CA PRO A 146 2.63 -13.55 -15.39
C PRO A 146 2.45 -15.05 -15.68
N GLU A 147 3.32 -15.88 -15.11
CA GLU A 147 3.23 -17.34 -15.24
C GLU A 147 2.37 -17.96 -14.13
N GLY A 148 2.36 -17.35 -12.95
CA GLY A 148 1.54 -17.76 -11.82
C GLY A 148 0.63 -16.63 -11.35
N MET A 149 -0.45 -17.00 -10.65
CA MET A 149 -1.33 -16.03 -10.01
C MET A 149 -1.72 -16.47 -8.59
N TRP A 150 -1.56 -15.57 -7.63
CA TRP A 150 -2.08 -15.70 -6.27
C TRP A 150 -3.59 -15.41 -6.26
N LEU A 151 -4.37 -16.41 -5.86
CA LEU A 151 -5.79 -16.27 -5.59
C LEU A 151 -5.97 -15.72 -4.18
N ALA A 152 -6.85 -14.72 -4.02
CA ALA A 152 -7.15 -14.16 -2.71
C ALA A 152 -7.51 -15.27 -1.72
N GLU A 153 -6.78 -15.36 -0.61
CA GLU A 153 -6.97 -16.38 0.43
C GLU A 153 -6.77 -17.84 -0.07
N CYS A 154 -5.97 -18.01 -1.13
CA CYS A 154 -5.88 -19.25 -1.90
C CYS A 154 -7.27 -19.82 -2.29
N ALA A 155 -8.28 -18.95 -2.42
CA ALA A 155 -9.66 -19.39 -2.61
C ALA A 155 -9.87 -19.90 -4.03
N ALA A 156 -10.22 -21.18 -4.19
CA ALA A 156 -10.26 -21.85 -5.48
C ALA A 156 -11.51 -22.73 -5.67
N ASP A 157 -11.99 -22.76 -6.91
CA ASP A 157 -12.97 -23.67 -7.48
C ASP A 157 -12.58 -23.98 -8.94
N ILE A 158 -13.13 -25.03 -9.55
CA ILE A 158 -12.82 -25.39 -10.94
C ILE A 158 -13.11 -24.23 -11.91
N PRO A 159 -14.24 -23.48 -11.83
CA PRO A 159 -14.46 -22.33 -12.70
C PRO A 159 -13.39 -21.22 -12.61
N THR A 160 -12.80 -20.99 -11.43
CA THR A 160 -11.70 -20.03 -11.26
C THR A 160 -10.43 -20.55 -11.93
N LEU A 161 -10.07 -21.82 -11.70
CA LEU A 161 -8.88 -22.42 -12.32
C LEU A 161 -8.99 -22.49 -13.85
N GLU A 162 -10.19 -22.75 -14.36
CA GLU A 162 -10.53 -22.71 -15.79
C GLU A 162 -10.26 -21.31 -16.37
N GLU A 163 -10.73 -20.27 -15.70
CA GLU A 163 -10.52 -18.89 -16.15
C GLU A 163 -9.05 -18.46 -16.10
N LEU A 164 -8.30 -18.91 -15.08
CA LEU A 164 -6.85 -18.71 -15.01
C LEU A 164 -6.14 -19.36 -16.22
N ALA A 165 -6.44 -20.63 -16.50
CA ALA A 165 -5.84 -21.37 -17.61
C ALA A 165 -6.17 -20.72 -18.96
N ARG A 166 -7.43 -20.31 -19.16
CA ARG A 166 -7.88 -19.60 -20.37
C ARG A 166 -7.14 -18.30 -20.61
N GLN A 167 -6.70 -17.62 -19.55
CA GLN A 167 -5.92 -16.38 -19.64
C GLN A 167 -4.40 -16.60 -19.61
N GLY A 168 -3.92 -17.84 -19.74
CA GLY A 168 -2.51 -18.16 -19.89
C GLY A 168 -1.73 -18.24 -18.57
N ILE A 169 -2.41 -18.25 -17.42
CA ILE A 169 -1.76 -18.55 -16.14
C ILE A 169 -1.48 -20.05 -16.08
N ARG A 170 -0.24 -20.41 -15.70
CA ARG A 170 0.25 -21.80 -15.70
C ARG A 170 0.09 -22.48 -14.35
N PHE A 171 0.18 -21.72 -13.25
CA PHE A 171 0.07 -22.29 -11.91
C PHE A 171 -0.52 -21.36 -10.86
N THR A 172 -0.98 -21.96 -9.76
CA THR A 172 -1.31 -21.26 -8.51
C THR A 172 -0.80 -22.05 -7.29
N ILE A 173 -0.94 -21.48 -6.10
CA ILE A 173 -0.51 -22.08 -4.83
C ILE A 173 -1.75 -22.29 -3.96
N LEU A 174 -1.85 -23.46 -3.32
CA LEU A 174 -2.97 -23.82 -2.43
C LEU A 174 -2.45 -24.38 -1.11
N ALA A 175 -3.30 -24.36 -0.09
CA ALA A 175 -3.03 -25.04 1.18
C ALA A 175 -3.17 -26.56 1.02
N PRO A 176 -2.35 -27.38 1.71
CA PRO A 176 -2.43 -28.85 1.65
C PRO A 176 -3.83 -29.40 1.89
N ARG A 177 -4.57 -28.81 2.85
CA ARG A 177 -5.96 -29.18 3.17
C ARG A 177 -6.97 -28.95 2.05
N GLN A 178 -6.60 -28.26 0.98
CA GLN A 178 -7.45 -28.07 -0.20
C GLN A 178 -7.38 -29.26 -1.16
N ALA A 179 -6.39 -30.16 -1.04
CA ALA A 179 -6.35 -31.41 -1.78
C ALA A 179 -7.39 -32.40 -1.23
N ALA A 180 -8.23 -32.95 -2.09
CA ALA A 180 -9.23 -33.95 -1.73
C ALA A 180 -8.82 -35.36 -2.18
N PHE A 181 -8.33 -35.49 -3.41
CA PHE A 181 -7.87 -36.78 -3.97
C PHE A 181 -6.64 -36.57 -4.84
N VAL A 182 -5.74 -37.55 -4.88
CA VAL A 182 -4.58 -37.58 -5.78
C VAL A 182 -4.55 -38.87 -6.58
N ALA A 183 -3.95 -38.81 -7.76
CA ALA A 183 -3.66 -39.96 -8.61
C ALA A 183 -2.37 -39.70 -9.41
N ASP A 184 -1.74 -40.74 -9.94
CA ASP A 184 -0.72 -40.55 -10.97
C ASP A 184 -1.40 -40.07 -12.26
N ILE A 185 -0.67 -39.32 -13.12
CA ILE A 185 -1.26 -38.62 -14.28
C ILE A 185 -2.05 -39.56 -15.19
N ASP A 186 -1.52 -40.75 -15.45
CA ASP A 186 -2.12 -41.78 -16.31
C ASP A 186 -3.06 -42.74 -15.57
N SER A 187 -3.12 -42.64 -14.23
CA SER A 187 -3.95 -43.53 -13.42
C SER A 187 -5.39 -43.03 -13.34
N GLN A 188 -6.35 -43.95 -13.29
CA GLN A 188 -7.75 -43.67 -12.95
C GLN A 188 -8.05 -43.98 -11.48
N GLU A 189 -7.07 -44.51 -10.75
CA GLU A 189 -7.18 -44.83 -9.34
C GLU A 189 -6.91 -43.56 -8.51
N TRP A 190 -7.99 -43.03 -7.93
CA TRP A 190 -7.92 -41.85 -7.07
C TRP A 190 -7.84 -42.26 -5.61
N HIS A 191 -6.89 -41.69 -4.89
CA HIS A 191 -6.71 -41.90 -3.46
C HIS A 191 -7.10 -40.64 -2.69
N PRO A 192 -7.96 -40.75 -1.66
CA PRO A 192 -8.27 -39.61 -0.80
C PRO A 192 -7.02 -39.16 -0.06
N VAL A 193 -6.87 -37.85 0.11
CA VAL A 193 -5.82 -37.24 0.92
C VAL A 193 -6.43 -36.25 1.90
N HIS A 194 -5.71 -36.03 2.99
CA HIS A 194 -6.04 -35.03 4.00
C HIS A 194 -4.79 -34.20 4.32
N ASP A 195 -4.97 -33.15 5.13
CA ASP A 195 -3.86 -32.36 5.63
C ASP A 195 -2.79 -33.26 6.29
N GLY A 196 -1.53 -33.07 5.92
CA GLY A 196 -0.40 -33.90 6.33
C GLY A 196 -0.12 -35.17 5.51
N HIS A 197 -1.01 -35.60 4.59
CA HIS A 197 -0.81 -36.79 3.76
C HIS A 197 -0.53 -36.50 2.28
N VAL A 198 -0.85 -35.29 1.81
CA VAL A 198 -0.49 -34.86 0.45
C VAL A 198 1.02 -34.63 0.37
N ASP A 199 1.65 -35.11 -0.71
CA ASP A 199 3.07 -34.89 -0.96
C ASP A 199 3.28 -33.46 -1.46
N ILE A 200 3.68 -32.59 -0.55
CA ILE A 200 3.91 -31.16 -0.83
C ILE A 200 5.22 -30.88 -1.58
N SER A 201 6.02 -31.91 -1.91
CA SER A 201 7.34 -31.73 -2.56
C SER A 201 7.29 -31.65 -4.09
N VAL A 202 6.11 -31.87 -4.68
CA VAL A 202 5.88 -31.94 -6.13
C VAL A 202 4.66 -31.11 -6.56
N PRO A 203 4.65 -30.58 -7.79
CA PRO A 203 3.45 -29.98 -8.35
C PRO A 203 2.43 -31.05 -8.78
N TYR A 204 1.15 -30.68 -8.74
CA TYR A 204 0.05 -31.52 -9.23
C TYR A 204 -0.66 -30.85 -10.39
N ALA A 205 -1.18 -31.64 -11.31
CA ALA A 205 -2.11 -31.21 -12.35
C ALA A 205 -3.56 -31.24 -11.84
N VAL A 206 -4.32 -30.17 -12.08
CA VAL A 206 -5.79 -30.18 -11.98
C VAL A 206 -6.33 -30.29 -13.39
N ASP A 207 -7.06 -31.36 -13.68
CA ASP A 207 -7.74 -31.54 -14.97
C ASP A 207 -8.96 -30.62 -15.04
N LEU A 208 -9.05 -29.82 -16.09
CA LEU A 208 -10.11 -28.82 -16.25
C LEU A 208 -11.16 -29.26 -17.29
N PRO A 209 -12.43 -28.84 -17.14
CA PRO A 209 -13.50 -29.17 -18.09
C PRO A 209 -13.21 -28.86 -19.57
N SER A 210 -12.41 -27.84 -19.87
CA SER A 210 -12.00 -27.53 -21.26
C SER A 210 -11.01 -28.53 -21.88
N GLY A 211 -10.47 -29.45 -21.08
CA GLY A 211 -9.33 -30.31 -21.45
C GLY A 211 -7.98 -29.64 -21.22
N ALA A 212 -7.95 -28.39 -20.75
CA ALA A 212 -6.75 -27.76 -20.22
C ALA A 212 -6.35 -28.40 -18.88
N SER A 213 -5.14 -28.08 -18.41
CA SER A 213 -4.67 -28.45 -17.09
C SER A 213 -4.08 -27.22 -16.38
N MET A 214 -4.28 -27.15 -15.07
CA MET A 214 -3.69 -26.12 -14.20
C MET A 214 -2.72 -26.77 -13.22
N ALA A 215 -1.49 -26.28 -13.14
CA ALA A 215 -0.56 -26.76 -12.13
C ALA A 215 -0.86 -26.12 -10.77
N VAL A 216 -0.83 -26.90 -9.69
CA VAL A 216 -0.97 -26.41 -8.32
C VAL A 216 0.19 -26.89 -7.47
N PHE A 217 0.69 -25.98 -6.63
CA PHE A 217 1.68 -26.28 -5.60
C PHE A 217 1.03 -26.24 -4.22
N PHE A 218 1.44 -27.15 -3.35
CA PHE A 218 1.03 -27.14 -1.94
C PHE A 218 2.21 -26.72 -1.06
N TYR A 219 1.97 -25.80 -0.13
CA TYR A 219 3.00 -25.33 0.79
C TYR A 219 3.08 -26.12 2.09
N ASN A 220 4.21 -26.04 2.77
CA ASN A 220 4.37 -26.65 4.08
C ASN A 220 3.60 -25.84 5.13
N GLY A 221 2.39 -26.31 5.47
CA GLY A 221 1.50 -25.67 6.45
C GLY A 221 2.16 -25.43 7.81
N PRO A 222 2.69 -26.46 8.49
CA PRO A 222 3.32 -26.31 9.79
C PRO A 222 4.49 -25.31 9.81
N LEU A 223 5.37 -25.32 8.79
CA LEU A 223 6.49 -24.36 8.73
C LEU A 223 6.02 -22.93 8.45
N SER A 224 5.00 -22.78 7.60
CA SER A 224 4.40 -21.47 7.31
C SER A 224 3.74 -20.87 8.54
N GLN A 225 3.01 -21.68 9.30
CA GLN A 225 2.45 -21.29 10.60
C GLN A 225 3.56 -20.94 11.60
N ALA A 226 4.64 -21.73 11.67
CA ALA A 226 5.74 -21.46 12.59
C ALA A 226 6.45 -20.14 12.28
N ALA A 227 6.65 -19.83 11.00
CA ALA A 227 7.17 -18.55 10.53
C ALA A 227 6.24 -17.37 10.90
N ALA A 228 4.94 -17.53 10.70
CA ALA A 228 3.96 -16.46 10.93
C ALA A 228 3.62 -16.21 12.41
N PHE A 229 3.54 -17.27 13.23
CA PHE A 229 2.92 -17.17 14.57
C PHE A 229 3.74 -17.77 15.70
N GLU A 230 4.75 -18.60 15.43
CA GLU A 230 5.50 -19.34 16.48
C GLU A 230 6.92 -18.79 16.70
N ARG A 231 7.16 -17.52 16.34
CA ARG A 231 8.43 -16.80 16.55
C ARG A 231 9.66 -17.46 15.89
N LEU A 232 9.46 -18.29 14.86
CA LEU A 232 10.57 -18.94 14.15
C LEU A 232 11.56 -17.92 13.54
N LEU A 233 11.09 -16.71 13.22
CA LEU A 233 11.88 -15.63 12.66
C LEU A 233 12.74 -14.88 13.69
N GLN A 234 12.71 -15.27 14.98
CA GLN A 234 13.53 -14.62 16.02
C GLN A 234 15.03 -14.80 15.81
N ASP A 235 15.43 -15.90 15.18
CA ASP A 235 16.82 -16.26 14.96
C ASP A 235 16.99 -16.91 13.58
N GLY A 236 17.88 -16.33 12.76
CA GLY A 236 18.09 -16.77 11.39
C GLY A 236 18.67 -18.18 11.27
N GLU A 237 19.53 -18.60 12.21
CA GLU A 237 20.11 -19.95 12.22
C GLU A 237 19.08 -21.00 12.61
N THR A 238 18.23 -20.71 13.61
CA THR A 238 17.10 -21.56 13.98
C THR A 238 16.13 -21.72 12.80
N PHE A 239 15.85 -20.61 12.11
CA PHE A 239 15.00 -20.63 10.91
C PHE A 239 15.63 -21.51 9.81
N TRP A 240 16.92 -21.32 9.52
CA TRP A 240 17.66 -22.14 8.56
C TRP A 240 17.59 -23.63 8.90
N ASN A 241 17.99 -24.01 10.11
CA ASN A 241 18.05 -25.42 10.53
C ASN A 241 16.69 -26.11 10.42
N ARG A 242 15.60 -25.38 10.68
CA ARG A 242 14.24 -25.92 10.56
C ARG A 242 13.82 -26.12 9.10
N LEU A 243 14.22 -25.22 8.20
CA LEU A 243 13.98 -25.36 6.75
C LEU A 243 14.86 -26.47 6.14
N SER A 244 16.17 -26.46 6.38
CA SER A 244 17.09 -27.44 5.81
C SER A 244 16.83 -28.85 6.35
N GLY A 245 16.44 -28.98 7.63
CA GLY A 245 16.03 -30.24 8.22
C GLY A 245 14.73 -30.81 7.65
N ALA A 246 13.81 -29.94 7.18
CA ALA A 246 12.58 -30.35 6.52
C ALA A 246 12.73 -30.55 5.01
N ALA A 247 13.81 -30.04 4.40
CA ALA A 247 14.06 -30.12 2.98
C ALA A 247 14.43 -31.55 2.55
N GLY A 248 13.48 -32.25 1.94
CA GLY A 248 13.68 -33.54 1.29
C GLY A 248 14.08 -33.41 -0.18
N ASN A 249 14.06 -34.54 -0.89
CA ASN A 249 14.13 -34.55 -2.35
C ASN A 249 12.89 -33.83 -2.90
N GLY A 250 13.07 -32.90 -3.84
CA GLY A 250 11.96 -32.13 -4.43
C GLY A 250 11.95 -30.67 -3.95
N LEU A 251 10.78 -30.05 -3.93
CA LEU A 251 10.59 -28.64 -3.59
C LEU A 251 9.96 -28.47 -2.21
N LEU A 252 10.70 -27.91 -1.25
CA LEU A 252 10.12 -27.38 -0.03
C LEU A 252 9.60 -25.96 -0.29
N THR A 253 8.32 -25.72 -0.02
CA THR A 253 7.74 -24.38 -0.11
C THR A 253 7.15 -23.91 1.21
N VAL A 254 7.35 -22.62 1.51
CA VAL A 254 6.78 -21.95 2.68
C VAL A 254 6.07 -20.70 2.17
N CYS A 255 4.80 -20.53 2.55
CA CYS A 255 3.98 -19.41 2.10
C CYS A 255 3.43 -18.65 3.30
N THR A 256 3.72 -17.36 3.37
CA THR A 256 3.19 -16.48 4.43
C THR A 256 2.71 -15.18 3.82
N ASP A 257 1.85 -14.46 4.55
CA ASP A 257 1.68 -13.03 4.33
C ASP A 257 3.07 -12.36 4.39
N GLY A 258 3.37 -11.49 3.44
CA GLY A 258 4.68 -10.84 3.32
C GLY A 258 4.97 -9.93 4.50
N GLU A 259 3.91 -9.39 5.10
CA GLU A 259 3.89 -8.59 6.32
C GLU A 259 4.46 -9.34 7.53
N THR A 260 4.52 -10.68 7.46
CA THR A 260 5.22 -11.52 8.45
C THR A 260 6.68 -11.10 8.62
N TYR A 261 7.35 -10.75 7.51
CA TYR A 261 8.75 -10.35 7.52
C TYR A 261 8.85 -8.85 7.85
N GLY A 262 8.83 -8.54 9.14
CA GLY A 262 9.06 -7.19 9.67
C GLY A 262 7.85 -6.57 10.39
N HIS A 263 6.64 -6.60 9.80
CA HIS A 263 5.47 -5.95 10.40
C HIS A 263 4.88 -6.79 11.55
N HIS A 264 4.51 -8.05 11.30
CA HIS A 264 4.02 -8.94 12.36
C HIS A 264 5.15 -9.44 13.26
N PHE A 265 6.34 -9.66 12.69
CA PHE A 265 7.53 -10.03 13.42
C PHE A 265 8.66 -9.05 13.12
N THR A 266 8.89 -8.10 14.03
CA THR A 266 9.92 -7.07 13.90
C THR A 266 11.29 -7.70 13.62
N PHE A 267 11.96 -7.19 12.57
CA PHE A 267 13.24 -7.71 12.05
C PHE A 267 13.17 -9.10 11.40
N GLY A 268 11.98 -9.64 11.12
CA GLY A 268 11.81 -10.93 10.46
C GLY A 268 12.42 -11.01 9.06
N GLU A 269 12.55 -9.88 8.36
CA GLU A 269 13.27 -9.78 7.09
C GLU A 269 14.77 -10.11 7.23
N MET A 270 15.37 -9.83 8.39
CA MET A 270 16.78 -10.15 8.64
C MET A 270 16.98 -11.66 8.79
N ALA A 271 16.06 -12.35 9.47
CA ALA A 271 16.07 -13.81 9.54
C ALA A 271 15.87 -14.44 8.16
N LEU A 272 14.97 -13.88 7.34
CA LEU A 272 14.82 -14.31 5.95
C LEU A 272 16.09 -14.09 5.14
N ALA A 273 16.71 -12.90 5.20
CA ALA A 273 17.96 -12.61 4.51
C ALA A 273 19.10 -13.53 4.92
N HIS A 274 19.15 -13.91 6.21
CA HIS A 274 20.08 -14.91 6.70
C HIS A 274 19.85 -16.26 6.00
N VAL A 275 18.63 -16.80 6.02
CA VAL A 275 18.27 -18.06 5.37
C VAL A 275 18.60 -18.06 3.86
N LEU A 276 18.24 -16.98 3.16
CA LEU A 276 18.56 -16.83 1.75
C LEU A 276 20.08 -16.85 1.54
N GLY A 277 20.85 -16.15 2.39
CA GLY A 277 22.31 -16.17 2.36
C GLY A 277 22.91 -17.57 2.56
N GLN A 278 22.37 -18.36 3.48
CA GLN A 278 22.80 -19.75 3.70
C GLN A 278 22.56 -20.62 2.46
N ALA A 279 21.37 -20.52 1.85
CA ALA A 279 21.05 -21.27 0.64
C ALA A 279 21.92 -20.83 -0.56
N ILE A 280 22.20 -19.54 -0.71
CA ILE A 280 23.11 -19.01 -1.74
C ILE A 280 24.52 -19.58 -1.57
N SER A 281 24.97 -19.79 -0.32
CA SER A 281 26.28 -20.39 -0.04
C SER A 281 26.35 -21.90 -0.33
N GLY A 282 25.21 -22.55 -0.64
CA GLY A 282 25.14 -23.99 -0.89
C GLY A 282 25.16 -24.84 0.37
N ARG A 283 24.85 -24.26 1.55
CA ARG A 283 24.79 -25.01 2.82
C ARG A 283 23.75 -26.13 2.73
N ASP A 284 24.10 -27.29 3.29
CA ASP A 284 23.26 -28.50 3.35
C ASP A 284 22.75 -29.03 1.99
N ASP A 285 23.45 -28.70 0.88
CA ASP A 285 23.07 -28.99 -0.52
C ASP A 285 21.63 -28.56 -0.86
N THR A 286 21.17 -27.46 -0.25
CA THR A 286 19.85 -26.87 -0.50
C THR A 286 19.96 -25.73 -1.52
N ARG A 287 19.16 -25.80 -2.58
CA ARG A 287 19.20 -24.83 -3.69
C ARG A 287 17.94 -23.98 -3.72
N LEU A 288 18.11 -22.67 -3.87
CA LEU A 288 16.96 -21.78 -4.12
C LEU A 288 16.45 -21.97 -5.55
N THR A 289 15.14 -21.85 -5.71
CA THR A 289 14.45 -21.76 -6.99
C THR A 289 13.16 -20.95 -6.83
N ASN A 290 12.43 -20.74 -7.92
CA ASN A 290 11.04 -20.28 -7.88
C ASN A 290 10.11 -21.33 -8.50
N TYR A 291 8.80 -21.12 -8.32
CA TYR A 291 7.77 -22.06 -8.80
C TYR A 291 7.82 -22.30 -10.30
N ALA A 292 8.02 -21.25 -11.11
CA ALA A 292 8.00 -21.35 -12.57
C ALA A 292 9.20 -22.14 -13.10
N ALA A 293 10.42 -21.83 -12.63
CA ALA A 293 11.63 -22.58 -12.98
C ALA A 293 11.56 -24.03 -12.50
N TYR A 294 11.01 -24.28 -11.30
CA TYR A 294 10.82 -25.64 -10.82
C TYR A 294 9.79 -26.40 -11.67
N LEU A 295 8.67 -25.76 -12.04
CA LEU A 295 7.61 -26.35 -12.86
C LEU A 295 8.10 -26.71 -14.27
N GLU A 296 8.94 -25.86 -14.88
CA GLU A 296 9.54 -26.15 -16.19
C GLU A 296 10.44 -27.40 -16.12
N ALA A 297 11.28 -27.50 -15.09
CA ALA A 297 12.19 -28.63 -14.91
C ALA A 297 11.50 -29.91 -14.42
N HIS A 298 10.39 -29.79 -13.70
CA HIS A 298 9.67 -30.89 -13.05
C HIS A 298 8.16 -30.76 -13.28
N PRO A 299 7.67 -31.02 -14.51
CA PRO A 299 6.24 -30.97 -14.79
C PRO A 299 5.46 -31.97 -13.92
N PRO A 300 4.16 -31.73 -13.64
CA PRO A 300 3.37 -32.62 -12.80
C PRO A 300 3.33 -34.05 -13.35
N THR A 301 3.75 -35.02 -12.54
CA THR A 301 3.59 -36.46 -12.83
C THR A 301 2.37 -37.05 -12.14
N ARG A 302 1.70 -36.24 -11.31
CA ARG A 302 0.51 -36.58 -10.53
C ARG A 302 -0.56 -35.53 -10.75
N LYS A 303 -1.80 -35.94 -10.54
CA LYS A 303 -2.99 -35.08 -10.61
C LYS A 303 -3.72 -35.03 -9.28
N VAL A 304 -4.46 -33.95 -9.07
CA VAL A 304 -5.20 -33.68 -7.84
C VAL A 304 -6.62 -33.20 -8.15
N ARG A 305 -7.57 -33.64 -7.34
CA ARG A 305 -8.89 -33.01 -7.20
C ARG A 305 -8.90 -32.21 -5.92
N ILE A 306 -9.36 -30.98 -5.99
CA ILE A 306 -9.45 -30.09 -4.84
C ILE A 306 -10.84 -30.17 -4.20
N HIS A 307 -10.92 -29.82 -2.92
CA HIS A 307 -12.17 -29.40 -2.33
C HIS A 307 -12.61 -28.09 -3.00
N GLU A 308 -13.89 -27.98 -3.37
CA GLU A 308 -14.41 -26.77 -4.02
C GLU A 308 -15.81 -26.39 -3.49
N PRO A 309 -16.07 -25.09 -3.26
CA PRO A 309 -15.07 -24.02 -3.14
C PRO A 309 -14.22 -24.21 -1.86
N SER A 310 -12.91 -23.97 -1.95
CA SER A 310 -12.00 -24.05 -0.79
C SER A 310 -11.15 -22.79 -0.62
N SER A 311 -10.49 -22.62 0.53
CA SER A 311 -9.54 -21.53 0.83
C SER A 311 -8.50 -21.97 1.87
N TRP A 312 -7.43 -21.20 2.06
CA TRP A 312 -6.40 -21.49 3.07
C TRP A 312 -6.75 -21.05 4.49
N SER A 313 -7.68 -20.11 4.68
CA SER A 313 -7.96 -19.43 5.97
C SER A 313 -9.38 -19.65 6.51
N CYS A 314 -10.21 -20.44 5.81
CA CYS A 314 -11.50 -20.94 6.31
C CYS A 314 -11.61 -22.46 6.19
N ALA A 315 -11.88 -23.16 7.31
CA ALA A 315 -12.12 -24.62 7.32
C ALA A 315 -13.40 -25.02 6.55
N HIS A 316 -14.33 -24.07 6.41
CA HIS A 316 -15.64 -24.24 5.79
C HIS A 316 -15.66 -23.75 4.33
N GLY A 317 -14.56 -23.97 3.59
CA GLY A 317 -14.46 -23.55 2.19
C GLY A 317 -14.28 -22.04 2.04
N VAL A 318 -15.31 -21.34 1.55
CA VAL A 318 -15.32 -19.86 1.39
C VAL A 318 -16.37 -19.16 2.25
N GLU A 319 -16.97 -19.89 3.20
CA GLU A 319 -18.08 -19.35 4.00
C GLU A 319 -17.67 -18.16 4.89
N ARG A 320 -16.38 -18.01 5.24
CA ARG A 320 -15.87 -16.82 5.95
C ARG A 320 -16.26 -15.51 5.25
N TRP A 321 -16.40 -15.49 3.93
CA TRP A 321 -16.71 -14.27 3.18
C TRP A 321 -18.17 -14.17 2.73
N LYS A 322 -19.04 -15.07 3.20
CA LYS A 322 -20.45 -15.16 2.77
C LYS A 322 -21.44 -15.37 3.93
N SER A 323 -21.06 -16.06 4.99
CA SER A 323 -21.99 -16.46 6.05
C SER A 323 -21.34 -16.50 7.45
N ASP A 324 -22.16 -16.79 8.46
CA ASP A 324 -21.72 -17.03 9.83
C ASP A 324 -21.22 -18.46 10.01
N CYS A 325 -20.01 -18.74 9.52
CA CYS A 325 -19.35 -20.04 9.70
C CYS A 325 -18.55 -20.16 11.00
N GLY A 326 -18.68 -19.18 11.92
CA GLY A 326 -17.94 -19.14 13.18
C GLY A 326 -16.44 -18.82 13.08
N CYS A 327 -15.90 -18.61 11.87
CA CYS A 327 -14.51 -18.18 11.72
C CYS A 327 -14.32 -16.72 12.14
N THR A 328 -13.46 -16.49 13.14
CA THR A 328 -13.14 -15.17 13.73
C THR A 328 -11.64 -14.86 13.68
N ASP A 329 -11.25 -13.65 14.07
CA ASP A 329 -9.85 -13.27 14.36
C ASP A 329 -9.40 -13.65 15.79
N GLY A 330 -10.31 -14.23 16.58
CA GLY A 330 -10.05 -14.76 17.92
C GLY A 330 -10.07 -13.72 19.04
N GLY A 331 -10.25 -12.43 18.72
CA GLY A 331 -10.23 -11.36 19.72
C GLY A 331 -11.51 -11.23 20.55
N HIS A 332 -12.63 -11.76 20.04
CA HIS A 332 -13.97 -11.45 20.58
C HIS A 332 -14.88 -12.69 20.69
N PRO A 333 -14.75 -13.51 21.74
CA PRO A 333 -15.47 -14.79 21.85
C PRO A 333 -17.01 -14.72 21.86
N LEU A 334 -17.57 -13.55 22.18
CA LEU A 334 -19.02 -13.33 22.25
C LEU A 334 -19.61 -12.74 20.95
N TRP A 335 -18.77 -12.42 19.97
CA TRP A 335 -19.21 -11.84 18.70
C TRP A 335 -19.64 -12.94 17.73
N ASN A 336 -20.46 -12.56 16.74
CA ASN A 336 -20.94 -13.47 15.69
C ASN A 336 -20.82 -12.81 14.31
N GLN A 337 -20.85 -13.63 13.24
CA GLN A 337 -20.54 -13.16 11.89
C GLN A 337 -21.78 -13.11 10.99
N ARG A 338 -22.99 -13.06 11.59
CA ARG A 338 -24.28 -13.04 10.86
C ARG A 338 -24.42 -11.84 9.92
N TRP A 339 -23.70 -10.76 10.17
CA TRP A 339 -23.69 -9.56 9.32
C TRP A 339 -23.06 -9.78 7.93
N ARG A 340 -22.22 -10.82 7.77
CA ARG A 340 -21.48 -11.09 6.52
C ARG A 340 -22.40 -11.37 5.33
N GLY A 341 -23.47 -12.13 5.56
CA GLY A 341 -24.47 -12.46 4.55
C GLY A 341 -25.21 -11.22 4.04
N PRO A 342 -25.90 -10.48 4.91
CA PRO A 342 -26.58 -9.23 4.54
C PRO A 342 -25.68 -8.20 3.85
N LEU A 343 -24.42 -8.04 4.27
CA LEU A 343 -23.46 -7.17 3.57
C LEU A 343 -23.22 -7.65 2.13
N ARG A 344 -22.97 -8.95 1.94
CA ARG A 344 -22.77 -9.52 0.61
C ARG A 344 -24.02 -9.42 -0.26
N ASP A 345 -25.20 -9.62 0.30
CA ASP A 345 -26.47 -9.49 -0.42
C ASP A 345 -26.70 -8.06 -0.90
N ALA A 346 -26.45 -7.06 -0.04
CA ALA A 346 -26.53 -5.65 -0.41
C ALA A 346 -25.54 -5.27 -1.53
N LEU A 347 -24.29 -5.72 -1.43
CA LEU A 347 -23.28 -5.48 -2.47
C LEU A 347 -23.65 -6.19 -3.79
N THR A 348 -24.19 -7.41 -3.72
CA THR A 348 -24.65 -8.17 -4.89
C THR A 348 -25.83 -7.48 -5.57
N LEU A 349 -26.76 -6.91 -4.78
CA LEU A 349 -27.88 -6.13 -5.28
C LEU A 349 -27.40 -4.90 -6.09
N MET A 350 -26.46 -4.14 -5.53
CA MET A 350 -25.85 -3.00 -6.22
C MET A 350 -25.10 -3.44 -7.49
N LYS A 351 -24.28 -4.49 -7.41
CA LYS A 351 -23.50 -5.01 -8.55
C LYS A 351 -24.40 -5.44 -9.70
N LYS A 352 -25.50 -6.14 -9.42
CA LYS A 352 -26.46 -6.56 -10.44
C LYS A 352 -27.09 -5.36 -11.17
N ALA A 353 -27.39 -4.28 -10.45
CA ALA A 353 -27.91 -3.06 -11.05
C ALA A 353 -26.87 -2.38 -11.96
N ALA A 354 -25.61 -2.29 -11.50
CA ALA A 354 -24.49 -1.77 -12.28
C ALA A 354 -24.23 -2.59 -13.55
N ASP A 355 -24.25 -3.92 -13.46
CA ASP A 355 -24.04 -4.82 -14.61
C ASP A 355 -25.16 -4.71 -15.64
N THR A 356 -26.41 -4.70 -15.17
CA THR A 356 -27.58 -4.53 -16.03
C THR A 356 -27.52 -3.19 -16.77
N HIS A 357 -27.16 -2.12 -16.06
CA HIS A 357 -27.03 -0.79 -16.67
C HIS A 357 -25.86 -0.73 -17.66
N PHE A 358 -24.70 -1.32 -17.32
CA PHE A 358 -23.57 -1.39 -18.25
C PHE A 358 -23.97 -2.12 -19.54
N GLN A 359 -24.61 -3.29 -19.44
CA GLN A 359 -25.05 -4.06 -20.60
C GLN A 359 -26.04 -3.29 -21.49
N ALA A 360 -26.94 -2.52 -20.89
CA ALA A 360 -27.92 -1.71 -21.62
C ALA A 360 -27.31 -0.48 -22.31
N THR A 361 -26.39 0.23 -21.64
CA THR A 361 -25.91 1.54 -22.09
C THR A 361 -24.63 1.46 -22.92
N ALA A 362 -23.74 0.50 -22.63
CA ALA A 362 -22.43 0.39 -23.26
C ALA A 362 -22.46 0.22 -24.80
N PRO A 363 -23.41 -0.49 -25.44
CA PRO A 363 -23.43 -0.63 -26.91
C PRO A 363 -23.50 0.69 -27.68
N ALA A 364 -24.06 1.75 -27.06
CA ALA A 364 -24.14 3.07 -27.67
C ALA A 364 -22.84 3.90 -27.54
N LEU A 365 -21.84 3.39 -26.81
CA LEU A 365 -20.64 4.15 -26.42
C LEU A 365 -19.33 3.44 -26.82
N PHE A 366 -19.34 2.11 -26.89
CA PHE A 366 -18.15 1.31 -27.16
C PHE A 366 -18.29 0.50 -28.45
N ILE A 367 -17.17 0.34 -29.18
CA ILE A 367 -17.10 -0.52 -30.37
C ILE A 367 -17.40 -1.98 -29.98
N HIS A 368 -16.79 -2.44 -28.88
CA HIS A 368 -16.97 -3.78 -28.32
C HIS A 368 -17.01 -3.68 -26.78
N PRO A 369 -18.20 -3.53 -26.16
CA PRO A 369 -18.34 -3.28 -24.72
C PRO A 369 -17.55 -4.23 -23.79
N ALA A 370 -17.66 -5.54 -23.99
CA ALA A 370 -16.96 -6.53 -23.16
C ALA A 370 -15.43 -6.44 -23.29
N LYS A 371 -14.92 -6.18 -24.51
CA LYS A 371 -13.49 -5.98 -24.74
C LYS A 371 -13.00 -4.68 -24.13
N ALA A 372 -13.78 -3.60 -24.24
CA ALA A 372 -13.46 -2.32 -23.61
C ALA A 372 -13.38 -2.45 -22.09
N LEU A 373 -14.31 -3.16 -21.46
CA LEU A 373 -14.30 -3.40 -20.01
C LEU A 373 -13.09 -4.22 -19.58
N THR A 374 -12.72 -5.25 -20.35
CA THR A 374 -11.51 -6.05 -20.09
C THR A 374 -10.24 -5.22 -20.24
N ALA A 375 -10.14 -4.42 -21.31
CA ALA A 375 -8.99 -3.57 -21.61
C ALA A 375 -8.88 -2.35 -20.66
N TYR A 376 -9.93 -2.02 -19.91
CA TYR A 376 -9.91 -0.89 -18.97
C TYR A 376 -8.80 -1.02 -17.92
N GLY A 377 -8.39 -2.26 -17.58
CA GLY A 377 -7.23 -2.52 -16.72
C GLY A 377 -5.93 -1.86 -17.19
N GLU A 378 -5.75 -1.65 -18.50
CA GLU A 378 -4.60 -0.91 -19.05
C GLU A 378 -4.59 0.55 -18.58
N THR A 379 -5.76 1.16 -18.41
CA THR A 379 -5.89 2.55 -17.94
C THR A 379 -5.81 2.67 -16.41
N LEU A 380 -6.13 1.59 -15.69
CA LEU A 380 -6.00 1.53 -14.23
C LEU A 380 -4.52 1.52 -13.80
N CYS A 381 -3.67 0.81 -14.55
CA CYS A 381 -2.24 0.73 -14.28
C CYS A 381 -1.40 1.80 -15.01
N ASP A 382 -1.90 2.38 -16.11
CA ASP A 382 -1.22 3.42 -16.87
C ASP A 382 -2.17 4.55 -17.30
N ARG A 383 -1.97 5.73 -16.74
CA ARG A 383 -2.81 6.90 -17.01
C ARG A 383 -2.60 7.49 -18.40
N ASP A 384 -1.41 7.28 -18.96
CA ASP A 384 -1.06 7.78 -20.28
C ASP A 384 -1.72 6.93 -21.37
N ALA A 385 -2.20 5.72 -21.03
CA ALA A 385 -2.95 4.84 -21.94
C ALA A 385 -4.36 5.36 -22.27
N ARG A 386 -4.85 6.40 -21.60
CA ARG A 386 -6.23 6.92 -21.76
C ARG A 386 -6.59 7.24 -23.21
N GLU A 387 -5.76 8.00 -23.92
CA GLU A 387 -6.09 8.45 -25.28
C GLU A 387 -6.00 7.29 -26.28
N GLN A 388 -5.04 6.38 -26.09
CA GLN A 388 -4.93 5.15 -26.87
C GLN A 388 -6.16 4.25 -26.66
N PHE A 389 -6.58 4.06 -25.40
CA PHE A 389 -7.78 3.32 -25.06
C PHE A 389 -9.02 3.96 -25.70
N ALA A 390 -9.17 5.28 -25.59
CA ALA A 390 -10.29 6.00 -26.16
C ALA A 390 -10.39 5.79 -27.68
N ALA A 391 -9.26 5.88 -28.39
CA ALA A 391 -9.20 5.66 -29.83
C ALA A 391 -9.52 4.20 -30.23
N ALA A 392 -9.14 3.22 -29.40
CA ALA A 392 -9.32 1.81 -29.69
C ALA A 392 -10.71 1.26 -29.32
N HIS A 393 -11.37 1.84 -28.31
CA HIS A 393 -12.55 1.23 -27.68
C HIS A 393 -13.82 2.09 -27.70
N LEU A 394 -13.71 3.42 -27.72
CA LEU A 394 -14.88 4.30 -27.80
C LEU A 394 -15.34 4.46 -29.25
N LEU A 395 -16.63 4.73 -29.45
CA LEU A 395 -17.12 5.11 -30.77
C LEU A 395 -16.50 6.45 -31.20
N PRO A 396 -16.10 6.62 -32.48
CA PRO A 396 -15.34 7.78 -32.93
C PRO A 396 -16.15 9.09 -32.87
N THR A 397 -17.48 9.03 -32.98
CA THR A 397 -18.38 10.19 -33.12
C THR A 397 -19.01 10.65 -31.80
N LEU A 398 -18.48 10.23 -30.65
CA LEU A 398 -19.04 10.63 -29.35
C LEU A 398 -18.78 12.11 -29.04
N THR A 399 -19.82 12.78 -28.54
CA THR A 399 -19.74 14.10 -27.89
C THR A 399 -18.93 14.00 -26.59
N ASP A 400 -18.46 15.13 -26.05
CA ASP A 400 -17.74 15.15 -24.77
C ASP A 400 -18.58 14.61 -23.60
N GLU A 401 -19.90 14.85 -23.65
CA GLU A 401 -20.85 14.29 -22.69
C GLU A 401 -20.92 12.76 -22.78
N HIS A 402 -21.11 12.20 -23.97
CA HIS A 402 -21.11 10.75 -24.15
C HIS A 402 -19.75 10.10 -23.83
N ARG A 403 -18.64 10.78 -24.12
CA ARG A 403 -17.30 10.33 -23.71
C ARG A 403 -17.18 10.29 -22.19
N ARG A 404 -17.70 11.31 -21.49
CA ARG A 404 -17.76 11.32 -20.03
C ARG A 404 -18.59 10.14 -19.51
N THR A 405 -19.79 9.92 -20.06
CA THR A 405 -20.64 8.77 -19.70
C THR A 405 -19.91 7.44 -19.90
N ALA A 406 -19.18 7.27 -21.00
CA ALA A 406 -18.41 6.06 -21.25
C ALA A 406 -17.35 5.80 -20.17
N TRP A 407 -16.59 6.82 -19.79
CA TRP A 407 -15.62 6.72 -18.69
C TRP A 407 -16.29 6.42 -17.34
N GLN A 408 -17.43 7.06 -17.07
CA GLN A 408 -18.19 6.83 -15.84
C GLN A 408 -18.76 5.41 -15.76
N LEU A 409 -19.15 4.79 -16.88
CA LEU A 409 -19.59 3.40 -16.92
C LEU A 409 -18.46 2.41 -16.59
N LEU A 410 -17.23 2.68 -17.07
CA LEU A 410 -16.06 1.86 -16.74
C LEU A 410 -15.65 2.01 -15.28
N ALA A 411 -15.60 3.26 -14.79
CA ALA A 411 -15.35 3.56 -13.39
C ALA A 411 -16.43 2.93 -12.49
N MET A 412 -17.71 2.95 -12.89
CA MET A 412 -18.79 2.30 -12.14
C MET A 412 -18.48 0.82 -11.91
N GLN A 413 -18.06 0.09 -12.95
CA GLN A 413 -17.72 -1.33 -12.86
C GLN A 413 -16.49 -1.59 -11.97
N GLU A 414 -15.45 -0.76 -12.08
CA GLU A 414 -14.28 -0.81 -11.20
C GLU A 414 -14.67 -0.60 -9.72
N GLN A 415 -15.40 0.46 -9.42
CA GLN A 415 -15.82 0.77 -8.05
C GLN A 415 -16.77 -0.30 -7.50
N SER A 416 -17.62 -0.88 -8.34
CA SER A 416 -18.47 -2.01 -7.95
C SER A 416 -17.66 -3.25 -7.58
N LEU A 417 -16.54 -3.53 -8.26
CA LEU A 417 -15.66 -4.67 -7.97
C LEU A 417 -14.78 -4.43 -6.75
N ALA A 418 -14.22 -3.22 -6.60
CA ALA A 418 -13.43 -2.84 -5.44
C ALA A 418 -14.18 -3.03 -4.11
N ALA A 419 -15.51 -2.89 -4.13
CA ALA A 419 -16.37 -3.12 -2.98
C ALA A 419 -16.37 -4.59 -2.46
N PHE A 420 -15.90 -5.55 -3.26
CA PHE A 420 -15.85 -6.97 -2.92
C PHE A 420 -14.49 -7.48 -2.42
N ALA A 421 -13.54 -6.59 -2.13
CA ALA A 421 -12.25 -6.96 -1.54
C ALA A 421 -12.46 -7.82 -0.28
N SER A 422 -11.71 -8.95 -0.19
CA SER A 422 -11.96 -9.97 0.84
C SER A 422 -11.90 -9.45 2.27
N CYS A 423 -11.07 -8.42 2.53
CA CYS A 423 -10.88 -7.81 3.84
C CYS A 423 -12.16 -7.28 4.46
N ALA A 424 -13.16 -6.89 3.65
CA ALA A 424 -14.45 -6.41 4.13
C ALA A 424 -15.22 -7.47 4.96
N TRP A 425 -14.87 -8.75 4.86
CA TRP A 425 -15.47 -9.84 5.64
C TRP A 425 -14.51 -10.57 6.58
N PHE A 426 -13.20 -10.33 6.49
CA PHE A 426 -12.20 -11.19 7.13
C PHE A 426 -12.28 -11.16 8.67
N PHE A 427 -12.41 -9.95 9.23
CA PHE A 427 -12.45 -9.68 10.67
C PHE A 427 -13.87 -9.76 11.25
N ASP A 428 -13.99 -9.50 12.55
CA ASP A 428 -15.19 -9.86 13.28
C ASP A 428 -16.33 -8.81 13.21
N GLU A 429 -16.07 -7.60 12.72
CA GLU A 429 -16.96 -6.45 12.93
C GLU A 429 -17.17 -5.59 11.66
N ILE A 430 -18.43 -5.29 11.35
CA ILE A 430 -18.88 -4.54 10.16
C ILE A 430 -18.62 -3.02 10.21
N SER A 431 -18.48 -2.44 11.41
CA SER A 431 -18.12 -1.03 11.61
C SER A 431 -16.61 -0.77 11.48
N ARG A 432 -15.79 -1.80 11.27
CA ARG A 432 -14.37 -1.62 10.99
C ARG A 432 -14.13 -0.92 9.65
N ILE A 433 -12.92 -0.38 9.50
CA ILE A 433 -12.52 0.35 8.30
C ILE A 433 -12.66 -0.48 7.02
N GLU A 434 -12.43 -1.79 7.06
CA GLU A 434 -12.46 -2.64 5.87
C GLU A 434 -13.87 -2.76 5.26
N PRO A 435 -14.92 -3.20 6.00
CA PRO A 435 -16.29 -3.18 5.48
C PRO A 435 -16.80 -1.76 5.17
N VAL A 436 -16.44 -0.74 5.96
CA VAL A 436 -16.81 0.65 5.68
C VAL A 436 -16.20 1.13 4.35
N ASN A 437 -14.96 0.77 4.04
CA ASN A 437 -14.34 1.05 2.74
C ASN A 437 -15.09 0.32 1.61
N GLY A 438 -15.40 -0.96 1.77
CA GLY A 438 -16.22 -1.71 0.80
C GLY A 438 -17.57 -1.03 0.51
N MET A 439 -18.28 -0.56 1.54
CA MET A 439 -19.50 0.22 1.38
C MET A 439 -19.27 1.60 0.75
N THR A 440 -18.10 2.22 0.96
CA THR A 440 -17.73 3.50 0.34
C THR A 440 -17.50 3.35 -1.16
N PHE A 441 -16.84 2.27 -1.61
CA PHE A 441 -16.73 1.91 -3.02
C PHE A 441 -18.11 1.65 -3.65
N ALA A 442 -18.99 0.94 -2.93
CA ALA A 442 -20.37 0.73 -3.37
C ALA A 442 -21.16 2.04 -3.52
N LEU A 443 -20.99 2.99 -2.58
CA LEU A 443 -21.58 4.31 -2.67
C LEU A 443 -21.11 5.02 -3.96
N ARG A 444 -19.81 5.02 -4.24
CA ARG A 444 -19.28 5.64 -5.46
C ARG A 444 -19.83 4.99 -6.73
N ALA A 445 -19.95 3.67 -6.74
CA ALA A 445 -20.57 2.95 -7.86
C ALA A 445 -22.04 3.34 -8.07
N MET A 446 -22.82 3.49 -7.00
CA MET A 446 -24.23 3.92 -7.09
C MET A 446 -24.38 5.37 -7.57
N GLU A 447 -23.45 6.26 -7.20
CA GLU A 447 -23.42 7.63 -7.75
C GLU A 447 -23.18 7.64 -9.24
N LEU A 448 -22.19 6.87 -9.70
CA LEU A 448 -21.86 6.74 -11.12
C LEU A 448 -23.02 6.11 -11.89
N LEU A 449 -23.63 5.06 -11.34
CA LEU A 449 -24.83 4.42 -11.88
C LEU A 449 -25.95 5.44 -12.10
N LYS A 450 -26.25 6.25 -11.09
CA LYS A 450 -27.29 7.29 -11.19
C LYS A 450 -26.90 8.39 -12.18
N ALA A 451 -25.64 8.82 -12.17
CA ALA A 451 -25.13 9.87 -13.05
C ALA A 451 -25.17 9.46 -14.54
N THR A 452 -25.06 8.17 -14.85
CA THR A 452 -25.16 7.64 -16.21
C THR A 452 -26.58 7.21 -16.61
N GLY A 453 -27.59 7.52 -15.79
CA GLY A 453 -29.00 7.28 -16.10
C GLY A 453 -29.55 5.93 -15.63
N GLY A 454 -28.82 5.23 -14.76
CA GLY A 454 -29.28 4.02 -14.07
C GLY A 454 -30.23 4.31 -12.90
N PRO A 455 -30.78 3.26 -12.26
CA PRO A 455 -31.67 3.41 -11.11
C PRO A 455 -30.96 3.98 -9.89
N ASP A 456 -31.70 4.70 -9.04
CA ASP A 456 -31.22 5.12 -7.72
C ASP A 456 -31.23 3.92 -6.77
N MET A 457 -30.04 3.42 -6.45
CA MET A 457 -29.84 2.22 -5.64
C MET A 457 -29.53 2.51 -4.17
N GLU A 458 -29.37 3.78 -3.77
CA GLU A 458 -28.91 4.13 -2.42
C GLU A 458 -29.87 3.62 -1.34
N GLN A 459 -31.16 3.92 -1.48
CA GLN A 459 -32.19 3.47 -0.52
C GLN A 459 -32.38 1.95 -0.54
N PRO A 460 -32.53 1.27 -1.70
CA PRO A 460 -32.57 -0.20 -1.74
C PRO A 460 -31.34 -0.87 -1.10
N PHE A 461 -30.16 -0.31 -1.32
CA PHE A 461 -28.91 -0.80 -0.73
C PHE A 461 -28.90 -0.65 0.80
N ALA A 462 -29.24 0.54 1.29
CA ALA A 462 -29.34 0.82 2.73
C ALA A 462 -30.36 -0.10 3.42
N GLN A 463 -31.52 -0.34 2.79
CA GLN A 463 -32.54 -1.26 3.29
C GLN A 463 -32.03 -2.71 3.37
N ALA A 464 -31.30 -3.18 2.36
CA ALA A 464 -30.68 -4.51 2.42
C ALA A 464 -29.67 -4.63 3.57
N LEU A 465 -28.90 -3.56 3.84
CA LEU A 465 -27.95 -3.51 4.95
C LEU A 465 -28.61 -3.48 6.34
N SER A 466 -29.88 -3.11 6.47
CA SER A 466 -30.59 -3.08 7.77
C SER A 466 -30.64 -4.44 8.48
N LEU A 467 -30.47 -5.53 7.73
CA LEU A 467 -30.40 -6.90 8.24
C LEU A 467 -29.02 -7.25 8.83
N ALA A 468 -27.96 -6.51 8.47
CA ALA A 468 -26.66 -6.64 9.09
C ALA A 468 -26.71 -5.99 10.48
N ARG A 469 -26.30 -6.72 11.53
CA ARG A 469 -26.20 -6.20 12.90
C ARG A 469 -24.74 -6.12 13.31
N SER A 470 -24.33 -4.95 13.79
CA SER A 470 -23.02 -4.76 14.39
C SER A 470 -22.87 -5.61 15.66
N ASN A 471 -21.67 -6.09 15.95
CA ASN A 471 -21.35 -6.67 17.25
C ASN A 471 -21.16 -5.57 18.33
N LYS A 472 -21.04 -4.30 17.91
CA LYS A 472 -21.05 -3.12 18.77
C LYS A 472 -22.46 -2.51 18.82
N PRO A 473 -23.18 -2.60 19.96
CA PRO A 473 -24.56 -2.11 20.05
C PRO A 473 -24.71 -0.63 19.68
N GLU A 474 -23.71 0.20 19.98
CA GLU A 474 -23.68 1.64 19.66
C GLU A 474 -23.62 1.95 18.16
N GLU A 475 -23.19 1.00 17.33
CA GLU A 475 -23.12 1.15 15.86
C GLU A 475 -24.42 0.72 15.17
N GLY A 476 -25.30 -0.02 15.85
CA GLY A 476 -26.62 -0.40 15.33
C GLY A 476 -26.59 -1.38 14.16
N THR A 477 -27.29 -1.03 13.08
CA THR A 477 -27.39 -1.84 11.85
C THR A 477 -26.35 -1.45 10.80
N GLY A 478 -26.19 -2.29 9.76
CA GLY A 478 -25.47 -1.91 8.56
C GLY A 478 -26.04 -0.65 7.89
N GLU A 479 -27.35 -0.40 7.99
CA GLU A 479 -27.97 0.84 7.51
C GLU A 479 -27.49 2.06 8.33
N ASP A 480 -27.44 1.92 9.66
CA ASP A 480 -26.94 2.99 10.53
C ASP A 480 -25.46 3.27 10.28
N ILE A 481 -24.65 2.22 10.09
CA ILE A 481 -23.23 2.34 9.72
C ILE A 481 -23.09 3.04 8.37
N PHE A 482 -23.87 2.63 7.36
CA PHE A 482 -23.87 3.28 6.05
C PHE A 482 -24.20 4.77 6.17
N ARG A 483 -25.24 5.11 6.94
CA ARG A 483 -25.66 6.51 7.16
C ARG A 483 -24.61 7.33 7.93
N ASN A 484 -23.99 6.76 8.95
CA ASN A 484 -23.15 7.50 9.89
C ASN A 484 -21.67 7.54 9.49
N HIS A 485 -21.18 6.52 8.76
CA HIS A 485 -19.76 6.38 8.44
C HIS A 485 -19.45 6.41 6.94
N VAL A 486 -20.42 6.06 6.08
CA VAL A 486 -20.21 5.97 4.62
C VAL A 486 -20.74 7.21 3.92
N LEU A 487 -22.02 7.57 4.09
CA LEU A 487 -22.62 8.75 3.46
C LEU A 487 -21.84 10.06 3.70
N PRO A 488 -21.30 10.33 4.91
CA PRO A 488 -20.52 11.54 5.14
C PRO A 488 -19.25 11.63 4.29
N ARG A 489 -18.73 10.49 3.79
CA ARG A 489 -17.52 10.45 2.95
C ARG A 489 -17.74 10.98 1.53
N ARG A 490 -19.00 11.18 1.13
CA ARG A 490 -19.43 11.56 -0.22
C ARG A 490 -18.75 12.82 -0.78
N GLU A 491 -18.24 12.65 -2.01
CA GLU A 491 -17.72 13.62 -2.97
C GLU A 491 -18.69 14.63 -3.58
N GLY A 492 -18.60 15.93 -3.29
CA GLY A 492 -19.23 16.99 -4.10
C GLY A 492 -18.22 17.97 -4.70
N ALA A 493 -18.63 18.78 -5.68
CA ALA A 493 -17.79 19.85 -6.22
C ALA A 493 -17.36 20.84 -5.11
N ALA A 494 -18.28 21.21 -4.21
CA ALA A 494 -18.00 22.17 -3.14
C ALA A 494 -16.95 21.64 -2.16
N SER A 495 -17.07 20.38 -1.75
CA SER A 495 -16.14 19.76 -0.81
C SER A 495 -14.74 19.57 -1.41
N ILE A 496 -14.65 19.22 -2.70
CA ILE A 496 -13.38 19.10 -3.41
C ILE A 496 -12.67 20.47 -3.58
N ILE A 497 -13.41 21.51 -3.98
CA ILE A 497 -12.83 22.86 -4.13
C ILE A 497 -12.42 23.41 -2.75
N LEU A 498 -13.21 23.16 -1.69
CA LEU A 498 -12.84 23.53 -0.33
C LEU A 498 -11.50 22.89 0.09
N GLN A 499 -11.33 21.59 -0.15
CA GLN A 499 -10.08 20.89 0.15
C GLN A 499 -8.90 21.46 -0.65
N ALA A 500 -9.10 21.78 -1.93
CA ALA A 500 -8.07 22.41 -2.76
C ALA A 500 -7.64 23.77 -2.17
N MET A 501 -8.60 24.62 -1.81
CA MET A 501 -8.34 25.92 -1.18
C MET A 501 -7.61 25.78 0.16
N LEU A 502 -8.02 24.84 1.02
CA LEU A 502 -7.38 24.60 2.31
C LEU A 502 -5.97 24.04 2.18
N ARG A 503 -5.72 23.20 1.18
CA ARG A 503 -4.36 22.72 0.87
C ARG A 503 -3.46 23.86 0.40
N LEU A 504 -3.92 24.70 -0.54
CA LEU A 504 -3.19 25.88 -0.99
C LEU A 504 -2.92 26.86 0.18
N TRP A 505 -3.89 27.04 1.07
CA TRP A 505 -3.72 27.83 2.29
C TRP A 505 -2.67 27.24 3.24
N ALA A 506 -2.72 25.93 3.50
CA ALA A 506 -1.77 25.23 4.38
C ALA A 506 -0.33 25.33 3.83
N GLU A 507 -0.19 25.26 2.51
CA GLU A 507 1.09 25.34 1.80
C GLU A 507 1.59 26.78 1.58
N LYS A 508 0.83 27.80 2.01
CA LYS A 508 1.10 29.23 1.73
C LYS A 508 1.24 29.53 0.22
N ARG A 509 0.41 28.86 -0.58
CA ARG A 509 0.35 28.92 -2.05
C ARG A 509 -1.00 29.43 -2.57
N LEU A 510 -1.76 30.16 -1.77
CA LEU A 510 -3.01 30.75 -2.24
C LEU A 510 -2.75 31.67 -3.44
N PRO A 511 -3.43 31.49 -4.58
CA PRO A 511 -3.24 32.32 -5.75
C PRO A 511 -3.75 33.76 -5.52
N CYS A 512 -3.07 34.73 -6.11
CA CYS A 512 -3.59 36.09 -6.27
C CYS A 512 -4.67 36.13 -7.38
N PRO A 513 -5.57 37.12 -7.39
CA PRO A 513 -6.50 37.33 -8.50
C PRO A 513 -5.79 37.34 -9.86
N GLY A 514 -6.32 36.57 -10.82
CA GLY A 514 -5.77 36.40 -12.15
C GLY A 514 -4.68 35.32 -12.29
N ILE A 515 -4.18 34.74 -11.19
CA ILE A 515 -3.18 33.66 -11.22
C ILE A 515 -3.86 32.31 -11.02
N ARG A 516 -3.53 31.34 -11.87
CA ARG A 516 -4.03 29.97 -11.77
C ARG A 516 -3.16 29.15 -10.83
N SER A 517 -3.81 28.38 -9.95
CA SER A 517 -3.16 27.33 -9.16
C SER A 517 -3.88 26.00 -9.38
N THR A 518 -3.11 24.92 -9.43
CA THR A 518 -3.65 23.56 -9.57
C THR A 518 -3.35 22.75 -8.32
N VAL A 519 -4.37 22.06 -7.82
CA VAL A 519 -4.23 21.01 -6.81
C VAL A 519 -4.59 19.69 -7.46
N GLN A 520 -3.76 18.68 -7.23
CA GLN A 520 -3.93 17.37 -7.82
C GLN A 520 -3.87 16.28 -6.75
N TRP A 521 -4.84 15.38 -6.85
CA TRP A 521 -4.88 14.05 -6.23
C TRP A 521 -4.82 13.02 -7.36
N ARG A 522 -4.79 11.73 -7.01
CA ARG A 522 -4.80 10.66 -8.02
C ARG A 522 -6.04 10.77 -8.92
N ASN A 523 -7.26 10.68 -8.43
CA ASN A 523 -8.46 10.62 -9.28
C ASN A 523 -9.08 11.98 -9.61
N VAL A 524 -8.57 13.08 -9.07
CA VAL A 524 -9.12 14.41 -9.32
C VAL A 524 -8.05 15.50 -9.37
N SER A 525 -8.21 16.44 -10.29
CA SER A 525 -7.45 17.69 -10.33
C SER A 525 -8.39 18.88 -10.34
N VAL A 526 -7.99 19.93 -9.64
CA VAL A 526 -8.76 21.16 -9.46
C VAL A 526 -7.91 22.34 -9.85
N VAL A 527 -8.35 23.10 -10.84
CA VAL A 527 -7.76 24.39 -11.21
C VAL A 527 -8.56 25.48 -10.51
N ILE A 528 -7.89 26.32 -9.74
CA ILE A 528 -8.45 27.48 -9.03
C ILE A 528 -7.97 28.76 -9.71
N LEU A 529 -8.90 29.63 -10.08
CA LEU A 529 -8.63 30.96 -10.63
C LEU A 529 -9.45 32.00 -9.87
N PRO A 530 -8.86 32.69 -8.87
CA PRO A 530 -9.52 33.81 -8.21
C PRO A 530 -9.65 34.98 -9.18
N THR A 531 -10.79 35.67 -9.13
CA THR A 531 -11.07 36.88 -9.91
C THR A 531 -11.15 38.12 -9.03
N ASP A 532 -11.61 37.97 -7.78
CA ASP A 532 -11.81 39.08 -6.86
C ASP A 532 -11.44 38.72 -5.41
N ALA A 533 -11.08 39.73 -4.63
CA ALA A 533 -10.73 39.64 -3.23
C ALA A 533 -11.37 40.82 -2.45
N VAL A 534 -12.53 40.60 -1.84
CA VAL A 534 -13.30 41.65 -1.15
C VAL A 534 -13.49 41.28 0.32
N GLY A 535 -13.17 42.21 1.24
CA GLY A 535 -13.41 42.02 2.68
C GLY A 535 -12.68 40.82 3.29
N GLY A 536 -11.62 40.34 2.65
CA GLY A 536 -10.88 39.14 3.02
C GLY A 536 -11.41 37.85 2.38
N SER A 537 -12.61 37.83 1.80
CA SER A 537 -13.10 36.68 1.01
C SER A 537 -12.45 36.65 -0.37
N LEU A 538 -12.23 35.46 -0.93
CA LEU A 538 -11.81 35.26 -2.31
C LEU A 538 -13.00 34.73 -3.11
N SER A 539 -13.13 35.16 -4.36
CA SER A 539 -14.09 34.55 -5.29
C SER A 539 -13.45 34.32 -6.66
N GLY A 540 -14.03 33.44 -7.45
CA GLY A 540 -13.58 33.18 -8.80
C GLY A 540 -14.16 31.94 -9.45
N GLU A 541 -13.42 31.43 -10.43
CA GLU A 541 -13.76 30.24 -11.20
C GLU A 541 -12.91 29.05 -10.75
N ALA A 542 -13.51 27.86 -10.69
CA ALA A 542 -12.80 26.61 -10.52
C ALA A 542 -13.20 25.61 -11.60
N ARG A 543 -12.27 24.74 -11.99
CA ARG A 543 -12.52 23.63 -12.91
C ARG A 543 -12.06 22.34 -12.29
N ILE A 544 -12.95 21.36 -12.24
CA ILE A 544 -12.68 20.02 -11.70
C ILE A 544 -12.56 19.05 -12.86
N ARG A 545 -11.49 18.26 -12.87
CA ARG A 545 -11.33 17.13 -13.78
C ARG A 545 -11.18 15.86 -12.97
N TRP A 546 -12.19 15.01 -13.05
CA TRP A 546 -12.16 13.63 -12.57
C TRP A 546 -11.42 12.78 -13.60
N PHE A 547 -10.49 11.93 -13.18
CA PHE A 547 -9.82 11.01 -14.10
C PHE A 547 -10.66 9.72 -14.25
N PRO A 548 -10.82 9.15 -15.46
CA PRO A 548 -10.34 9.61 -16.77
C PRO A 548 -11.33 10.49 -17.55
N GLU A 549 -12.26 11.20 -16.91
CA GLU A 549 -13.20 12.09 -17.60
C GLU A 549 -12.51 13.30 -18.30
N PRO A 550 -13.16 13.91 -19.31
CA PRO A 550 -12.81 15.26 -19.78
C PRO A 550 -12.90 16.32 -18.68
N GLU A 551 -12.31 17.49 -18.90
CA GLU A 551 -12.42 18.62 -17.96
C GLU A 551 -13.91 19.00 -17.72
N GLY A 552 -14.26 19.29 -16.47
CA GLY A 552 -15.59 19.76 -16.09
C GLY A 552 -15.88 21.19 -16.55
N ALA A 553 -17.17 21.53 -16.56
CA ALA A 553 -17.61 22.91 -16.75
C ALA A 553 -17.07 23.82 -15.62
N PRO A 554 -16.84 25.11 -15.89
CA PRO A 554 -16.43 26.06 -14.86
C PRO A 554 -17.51 26.25 -13.80
N VAL A 555 -17.08 26.33 -12.54
CA VAL A 555 -17.95 26.57 -11.38
C VAL A 555 -17.52 27.85 -10.69
N GLN A 556 -18.48 28.75 -10.44
CA GLN A 556 -18.23 29.96 -9.68
C GLN A 556 -18.22 29.66 -8.19
N TRP A 557 -17.25 30.19 -7.47
CA TRP A 557 -17.07 29.95 -6.04
C TRP A 557 -16.78 31.25 -5.28
N GLU A 558 -17.22 31.28 -4.03
CA GLU A 558 -16.82 32.25 -3.02
C GLU A 558 -16.28 31.50 -1.80
N TRP A 559 -15.07 31.83 -1.38
CA TRP A 559 -14.39 31.23 -0.25
C TRP A 559 -14.22 32.25 0.87
N THR A 560 -14.74 31.91 2.06
CA THR A 560 -14.49 32.65 3.28
C THR A 560 -13.26 32.03 3.97
N PRO A 561 -12.10 32.73 4.02
CA PRO A 561 -10.90 32.16 4.60
C PRO A 561 -11.01 32.04 6.13
N PRO A 562 -10.08 31.31 6.76
CA PRO A 562 -9.92 31.30 8.20
C PRO A 562 -9.72 32.73 8.76
N LYS A 563 -10.63 33.19 9.63
CA LYS A 563 -10.48 34.44 10.41
C LYS A 563 -9.70 34.19 11.70
N ALA A 564 -9.48 35.24 12.52
CA ALA A 564 -8.81 35.15 13.83
C ALA A 564 -9.47 34.19 14.85
N GLY A 565 -10.59 33.53 14.51
CA GLY A 565 -11.26 32.46 15.27
C GLY A 565 -10.94 31.02 14.81
N GLY A 566 -10.09 30.83 13.79
CA GLY A 566 -9.56 29.51 13.38
C GLY A 566 -10.15 28.92 12.10
N ILE A 567 -9.50 27.85 11.59
CA ILE A 567 -9.82 27.18 10.31
C ILE A 567 -11.24 26.61 10.26
N ARG A 568 -11.85 26.29 11.40
CA ARG A 568 -13.19 25.65 11.47
C ARG A 568 -14.33 26.53 10.94
N GLN A 569 -14.13 27.84 10.88
CA GLN A 569 -15.13 28.80 10.39
C GLN A 569 -15.07 29.02 8.87
N THR A 570 -14.15 28.36 8.17
CA THR A 570 -14.02 28.49 6.71
C THR A 570 -15.13 27.73 6.00
N SER A 571 -15.59 28.31 4.90
CA SER A 571 -16.58 27.72 4.02
C SER A 571 -16.30 28.11 2.58
N ILE A 572 -16.81 27.30 1.66
CA ILE A 572 -16.91 27.65 0.25
C ILE A 572 -18.37 27.56 -0.18
N THR A 573 -18.79 28.52 -0.99
CA THR A 573 -20.12 28.55 -1.59
C THR A 573 -19.96 28.49 -3.10
N LEU A 574 -20.58 27.51 -3.73
CA LEU A 574 -20.65 27.41 -5.19
C LEU A 574 -21.96 28.01 -5.69
N SER A 575 -21.89 28.83 -6.74
CA SER A 575 -23.07 29.34 -7.42
C SER A 575 -23.36 28.54 -8.68
N GLY A 576 -24.61 28.10 -8.83
CA GLY A 576 -25.03 27.34 -10.00
C GLY A 576 -26.53 27.46 -10.30
N PRO A 577 -27.00 26.87 -11.41
CA PRO A 577 -28.39 26.97 -11.87
C PRO A 577 -29.43 26.45 -10.85
N GLY A 578 -29.03 25.51 -9.98
CA GLY A 578 -29.86 24.94 -8.92
C GLY A 578 -29.81 25.69 -7.58
N GLY A 579 -29.19 26.87 -7.53
CA GLY A 579 -28.96 27.63 -6.30
C GLY A 579 -27.54 27.51 -5.75
N ASN A 580 -27.29 28.18 -4.63
CA ASN A 580 -25.99 28.19 -3.97
C ASN A 580 -25.80 26.94 -3.10
N VAL A 581 -24.65 26.28 -3.22
CA VAL A 581 -24.27 25.13 -2.38
C VAL A 581 -23.10 25.54 -1.51
N THR A 582 -23.31 25.62 -0.20
CA THR A 582 -22.24 25.92 0.77
C THR A 582 -21.73 24.66 1.44
N HIS A 583 -20.40 24.53 1.50
CA HIS A 583 -19.71 23.47 2.24
C HIS A 583 -18.74 24.07 3.24
N THR A 584 -18.76 23.57 4.46
CA THR A 584 -17.93 24.03 5.57
C THR A 584 -16.83 23.02 5.90
N PHE A 585 -15.84 23.45 6.67
CA PHE A 585 -14.80 22.55 7.16
C PHE A 585 -15.34 21.41 8.05
N GLU A 586 -16.33 21.67 8.91
CA GLU A 586 -16.87 20.63 9.81
C GLU A 586 -17.69 19.55 9.08
N GLN A 587 -18.17 19.86 7.87
CA GLN A 587 -18.82 18.87 7.00
C GLN A 587 -17.82 17.96 6.30
N LEU A 588 -16.52 18.29 6.30
CA LEU A 588 -15.51 17.38 5.75
C LEU A 588 -15.36 16.14 6.65
N PRO A 589 -15.30 14.93 6.05
CA PRO A 589 -14.89 13.71 6.72
C PRO A 589 -13.66 13.89 7.61
N ARG A 590 -13.62 13.12 8.71
CA ARG A 590 -12.53 13.16 9.70
C ARG A 590 -11.15 13.01 9.06
N ASN A 591 -10.97 12.00 8.22
CA ASN A 591 -9.71 11.74 7.51
C ASN A 591 -9.29 12.91 6.59
N LYS A 592 -10.24 13.61 5.95
CA LYS A 592 -9.96 14.81 5.12
C LYS A 592 -9.53 16.00 5.97
N ARG A 593 -10.20 16.21 7.10
CA ARG A 593 -9.77 17.24 8.08
C ARG A 593 -8.38 16.94 8.63
N GLN A 594 -8.07 15.67 8.88
CA GLN A 594 -6.75 15.22 9.33
C GLN A 594 -5.68 15.44 8.26
N ALA A 595 -5.95 15.13 6.99
CA ALA A 595 -5.00 15.37 5.90
C ALA A 595 -4.61 16.86 5.82
N ILE A 596 -5.60 17.76 5.94
CA ILE A 596 -5.36 19.21 5.96
C ILE A 596 -4.57 19.62 7.21
N ALA A 597 -4.92 19.10 8.38
CA ALA A 597 -4.23 19.41 9.63
C ALA A 597 -2.76 18.95 9.61
N MET A 598 -2.50 17.72 9.15
CA MET A 598 -1.16 17.17 9.00
C MET A 598 -0.32 18.02 8.05
N ARG A 599 -0.86 18.37 6.88
CA ARG A 599 -0.16 19.22 5.92
C ARG A 599 0.15 20.60 6.49
N ALA A 600 -0.78 21.20 7.23
CA ALA A 600 -0.55 22.49 7.90
C ALA A 600 0.54 22.40 8.98
N MET A 601 0.58 21.33 9.78
CA MET A 601 1.61 21.14 10.80
C MET A 601 2.99 20.86 10.22
N GLU A 602 3.06 20.05 9.15
CA GLU A 602 4.30 19.80 8.41
C GLU A 602 4.90 21.12 7.90
N MET A 603 4.09 21.91 7.19
CA MET A 603 4.54 23.20 6.63
C MET A 603 4.92 24.21 7.73
N ALA A 604 4.18 24.25 8.84
CA ALA A 604 4.51 25.12 9.97
C ALA A 604 5.86 24.75 10.62
N ASN A 605 6.15 23.46 10.76
CA ASN A 605 7.42 23.00 11.33
C ASN A 605 8.60 23.30 10.38
N ILE A 606 8.44 23.09 9.07
CA ILE A 606 9.46 23.45 8.07
C ILE A 606 9.78 24.95 8.13
N GLN A 607 8.75 25.80 8.17
CA GLN A 607 8.92 27.26 8.23
C GLN A 607 9.58 27.71 9.54
N ARG A 608 9.16 27.15 10.67
CA ARG A 608 9.76 27.47 11.98
C ARG A 608 11.24 27.12 12.00
N LEU A 609 11.61 25.95 11.48
CA LEU A 609 13.00 25.52 11.43
C LEU A 609 13.85 26.43 10.54
N ALA A 610 13.34 26.83 9.38
CA ALA A 610 14.01 27.77 8.48
C ALA A 610 14.17 29.16 9.11
N ALA A 611 13.15 29.65 9.81
CA ALA A 611 13.19 30.98 10.45
C ALA A 611 14.24 31.07 11.56
N PHE A 612 14.51 29.99 12.29
CA PHE A 612 15.51 29.95 13.35
C PHE A 612 16.92 29.57 12.88
N GLU A 613 17.13 29.30 11.59
CA GLU A 613 18.41 28.74 11.12
C GLU A 613 19.60 29.69 11.36
N GLU A 614 19.44 30.98 11.08
CA GLU A 614 20.46 32.02 11.29
C GLU A 614 20.66 32.31 12.77
N ASP A 615 19.56 32.54 13.50
CA ASP A 615 19.59 32.80 14.95
C ASP A 615 20.24 31.66 15.72
N ALA A 616 19.95 30.41 15.37
CA ALA A 616 20.56 29.25 16.01
C ALA A 616 22.06 29.11 15.71
N ALA A 617 22.51 29.53 14.52
CA ALA A 617 23.94 29.56 14.20
C ALA A 617 24.68 30.58 15.06
N ASN A 618 24.12 31.79 15.20
CA ASN A 618 24.67 32.83 16.08
C ASN A 618 24.59 32.42 17.55
N ALA A 619 23.47 31.85 18.00
CA ALA A 619 23.31 31.35 19.37
C ALA A 619 24.32 30.24 19.70
N ALA A 620 24.61 29.33 18.76
CA ALA A 620 25.65 28.32 18.94
C ALA A 620 27.04 28.96 19.14
N ALA A 621 27.36 30.02 18.38
CA ALA A 621 28.63 30.74 18.51
C ALA A 621 28.75 31.51 19.83
N LEU A 622 27.62 32.02 20.34
CA LEU A 622 27.50 32.75 21.62
C LEU A 622 27.33 31.83 22.84
N PHE A 623 27.33 30.50 22.65
CA PHE A 623 27.16 29.56 23.76
C PHE A 623 28.44 29.50 24.60
N GLU A 624 28.40 30.14 25.76
CA GLU A 624 29.53 30.15 26.70
C GLU A 624 29.59 28.85 27.53
N PRO A 625 30.80 28.37 27.90
CA PRO A 625 30.96 27.21 28.75
C PRO A 625 30.35 27.40 30.15
N TRP A 626 29.83 26.32 30.73
CA TRP A 626 29.32 26.33 32.10
C TRP A 626 30.38 26.79 33.10
N THR A 627 29.96 27.64 34.04
CA THR A 627 30.77 28.08 35.18
C THR A 627 30.03 27.82 36.50
N GLU A 628 30.75 27.79 37.62
CA GLU A 628 30.16 27.64 38.96
C GLU A 628 29.25 26.39 39.09
N ALA A 629 28.15 26.48 39.84
CA ALA A 629 27.12 25.44 39.98
C ALA A 629 25.98 25.60 38.95
N GLN A 630 26.30 26.09 37.74
CA GLN A 630 25.30 26.33 36.69
C GLN A 630 24.73 25.02 36.13
N HIS A 631 23.40 24.96 36.02
CA HIS A 631 22.65 23.80 35.50
C HIS A 631 21.78 24.13 34.27
N ASP A 632 21.66 25.41 33.91
CA ASP A 632 20.91 25.90 32.74
C ASP A 632 21.55 27.21 32.24
N GLN A 633 21.29 27.58 30.99
CA GLN A 633 21.71 28.89 30.47
C GLN A 633 20.90 30.01 31.14
N PRO A 634 21.46 31.23 31.30
CA PRO A 634 20.67 32.38 31.71
C PRO A 634 19.49 32.56 30.76
N MET A 635 18.29 32.67 31.32
CA MET A 635 17.04 32.66 30.56
C MET A 635 16.86 31.41 29.68
N GLY A 636 17.18 30.23 30.22
CA GLY A 636 17.15 28.93 29.53
C GLY A 636 15.91 28.67 28.67
N HIS A 637 14.73 29.16 29.05
CA HIS A 637 13.51 29.02 28.24
C HIS A 637 13.63 29.56 26.79
N HIS A 638 14.44 30.59 26.54
CA HIS A 638 14.72 31.08 25.18
C HIS A 638 15.59 30.09 24.39
N TRP A 639 16.63 29.54 25.01
CA TRP A 639 17.47 28.51 24.41
C TRP A 639 16.70 27.23 24.12
N LYS A 640 15.77 26.85 25.01
CA LYS A 640 14.89 25.69 24.84
C LYS A 640 13.94 25.86 23.65
N ALA A 641 13.46 27.08 23.39
CA ALA A 641 12.57 27.37 22.26
C ALA A 641 13.21 27.13 20.89
N ILE A 642 14.54 27.23 20.79
CA ILE A 642 15.29 27.01 19.55
C ILE A 642 16.07 25.69 19.52
N ALA A 643 15.88 24.80 20.50
CA ALA A 643 16.72 23.61 20.68
C ALA A 643 16.89 22.73 19.43
N PRO A 644 15.84 22.45 18.61
CA PRO A 644 16.02 21.71 17.36
C PRO A 644 16.90 22.43 16.34
N ALA A 645 16.76 23.75 16.20
CA ALA A 645 17.59 24.55 15.32
C ALA A 645 19.03 24.66 15.85
N LEU A 646 19.21 24.76 17.17
CA LEU A 646 20.52 24.75 17.83
C LEU A 646 21.24 23.41 17.63
N ALA A 647 20.53 22.28 17.66
CA ALA A 647 21.08 20.97 17.33
C ALA A 647 21.59 20.89 15.87
N ILE A 648 20.84 21.49 14.94
CA ILE A 648 21.26 21.60 13.54
C ILE A 648 22.50 22.51 13.41
N ALA A 649 22.50 23.66 14.10
CA ALA A 649 23.64 24.57 14.13
C ALA A 649 24.90 23.87 14.69
N TYR A 650 24.76 23.12 15.79
CA TYR A 650 25.84 22.30 16.35
C TYR A 650 26.46 21.35 15.32
N MET A 651 25.62 20.68 14.51
CA MET A 651 26.09 19.76 13.47
C MET A 651 26.71 20.48 12.25
N LYS A 652 26.31 21.71 11.95
CA LYS A 652 26.78 22.48 10.79
C LYS A 652 28.02 23.32 11.06
N HIS A 653 28.08 23.95 12.22
CA HIS A 653 28.92 25.14 12.44
C HIS A 653 30.41 24.77 12.44
N PRO A 654 31.23 25.28 11.50
CA PRO A 654 32.62 24.84 11.34
C PRO A 654 33.54 25.40 12.43
N SER A 655 33.24 26.57 13.00
CA SER A 655 34.12 27.30 13.91
C SER A 655 33.83 27.12 15.41
N LEU A 656 32.92 26.20 15.80
CA LEU A 656 32.75 25.89 17.23
C LEU A 656 33.99 25.18 17.76
N THR A 657 34.54 25.70 18.85
CA THR A 657 35.65 25.06 19.58
C THR A 657 35.16 23.77 20.24
N GLU A 658 36.08 22.84 20.51
CA GLU A 658 35.74 21.58 21.14
C GLU A 658 35.08 21.73 22.53
N PRO A 659 35.52 22.66 23.41
CA PRO A 659 34.80 22.96 24.64
C PRO A 659 33.35 23.41 24.40
N GLN A 660 33.11 24.33 23.47
CA GLN A 660 31.75 24.80 23.15
C GLN A 660 30.88 23.65 22.65
N ARG A 661 31.40 22.80 21.75
CA ARG A 661 30.68 21.63 21.26
C ARG A 661 30.25 20.71 22.41
N ARG A 662 31.17 20.37 23.31
CA ARG A 662 30.84 19.52 24.45
C ARG A 662 29.73 20.11 25.31
N GLN A 663 29.76 21.42 25.58
CA GLN A 663 28.75 22.06 26.43
C GLN A 663 27.38 22.21 25.75
N ILE A 664 27.34 22.54 24.45
CA ILE A 664 26.08 22.55 23.68
C ILE A 664 25.48 21.15 23.62
N ALA A 665 26.29 20.14 23.33
CA ALA A 665 25.83 18.76 23.29
C ALA A 665 25.27 18.32 24.65
N ARG A 666 26.01 18.60 25.73
CA ARG A 666 25.57 18.37 27.11
C ARG A 666 24.25 19.06 27.42
N TYR A 667 24.11 20.33 27.03
CA TYR A 667 22.88 21.09 27.24
C TYR A 667 21.66 20.47 26.53
N LEU A 668 21.83 20.07 25.27
CA LEU A 668 20.75 19.48 24.48
C LEU A 668 20.35 18.09 24.97
N THR A 669 21.29 17.31 25.50
CA THR A 669 21.06 15.92 25.94
C THR A 669 20.64 15.81 27.41
N GLU A 670 21.36 16.42 28.34
CA GLU A 670 21.10 16.30 29.79
C GLU A 670 19.82 17.04 30.22
N SER A 671 19.46 18.14 29.54
CA SER A 671 18.24 18.89 29.85
C SER A 671 16.98 18.32 29.18
N GLY A 672 17.09 17.21 28.45
CA GLY A 672 15.94 16.55 27.79
C GLY A 672 15.26 17.40 26.71
N LEU A 673 15.97 18.38 26.14
CA LEU A 673 15.41 19.38 25.23
C LEU A 673 15.07 18.82 23.84
N LEU A 674 15.73 17.73 23.47
CA LEU A 674 15.43 16.96 22.27
C LEU A 674 14.40 15.88 22.60
N ALA A 675 13.16 16.30 22.84
CA ALA A 675 12.01 15.39 22.92
C ALA A 675 11.80 14.64 21.59
N ALA A 676 10.98 13.58 21.58
CA ALA A 676 10.78 12.71 20.41
C ALA A 676 10.52 13.49 19.10
N GLY A 677 9.58 14.45 19.11
CA GLY A 677 9.29 15.27 17.92
C GLY A 677 10.45 16.15 17.46
N GLY A 678 11.27 16.66 18.39
CA GLY A 678 12.50 17.40 18.04
C GLY A 678 13.54 16.49 17.39
N ARG A 679 13.70 15.25 17.89
CA ARG A 679 14.61 14.24 17.32
C ARG A 679 14.19 13.84 15.91
N GLU A 680 12.89 13.66 15.65
CA GLU A 680 12.37 13.33 14.32
C GLU A 680 12.65 14.46 13.32
N LEU A 681 12.39 15.72 13.68
CA LEU A 681 12.70 16.88 12.83
C LEU A 681 14.21 16.96 12.50
N ILE A 682 15.07 16.78 13.50
CA ILE A 682 16.53 16.79 13.30
C ILE A 682 16.97 15.63 12.42
N THR A 683 16.40 14.44 12.63
CA THR A 683 16.72 13.23 11.86
C THR A 683 16.29 13.39 10.39
N ALA A 684 15.09 13.91 10.14
CA ALA A 684 14.61 14.19 8.79
C ALA A 684 15.51 15.20 8.07
N TRP A 685 15.91 16.28 8.76
CA TRP A 685 16.85 17.27 8.22
C TRP A 685 18.23 16.64 7.93
N LEU A 686 18.76 15.85 8.86
CA LEU A 686 20.05 15.17 8.74
C LEU A 686 20.03 14.23 7.52
N THR A 687 19.02 13.37 7.42
CA THR A 687 18.85 12.44 6.30
C THR A 687 18.81 13.17 4.96
N GLN A 688 18.01 14.24 4.82
CA GLN A 688 17.96 15.04 3.59
C GLN A 688 19.31 15.69 3.28
N ARG A 689 20.06 16.13 4.29
CA ARG A 689 21.39 16.72 4.11
C ARG A 689 22.43 15.70 3.67
N LEU A 690 22.46 14.52 4.29
CA LEU A 690 23.38 13.43 3.96
C LEU A 690 23.12 12.86 2.56
N LEU A 691 21.85 12.69 2.17
CA LEU A 691 21.50 12.30 0.79
C LEU A 691 22.04 13.30 -0.25
N ARG A 692 21.96 14.61 0.02
CA ARG A 692 22.57 15.63 -0.86
C ARG A 692 24.10 15.58 -0.88
N PHE A 693 24.75 15.20 0.21
CA PHE A 693 26.20 15.01 0.23
C PHE A 693 26.62 13.78 -0.56
N LEU A 694 25.85 12.69 -0.50
CA LEU A 694 26.08 11.47 -1.29
C LEU A 694 26.05 11.71 -2.81
N GLU A 695 25.24 12.67 -3.27
CA GLU A 695 25.18 13.06 -4.69
C GLU A 695 26.25 14.10 -5.09
N GLY A 696 27.07 14.57 -4.15
CA GLY A 696 28.09 15.57 -4.39
C GLY A 696 29.51 15.02 -4.61
N PRO A 697 30.50 15.92 -4.79
CA PRO A 697 31.91 15.57 -4.86
C PRO A 697 32.47 15.00 -3.54
N GLU A 698 33.64 14.37 -3.60
CA GLU A 698 34.26 13.60 -2.52
C GLU A 698 34.51 14.40 -1.23
N ASP A 699 34.88 15.69 -1.34
CA ASP A 699 35.06 16.60 -0.21
C ASP A 699 33.79 16.76 0.66
N LYS A 700 32.61 16.52 0.07
CA LYS A 700 31.34 16.53 0.81
C LYS A 700 31.13 15.26 1.63
N LEU A 701 31.73 14.12 1.26
CA LEU A 701 31.61 12.86 2.00
C LEU A 701 32.40 12.90 3.31
N GLU A 702 33.60 13.50 3.31
CA GLU A 702 34.36 13.74 4.54
C GLU A 702 33.57 14.61 5.52
N ARG A 703 32.95 15.68 5.01
CA ARG A 703 32.04 16.53 5.79
C ARG A 703 30.83 15.74 6.29
N ALA A 704 30.27 14.85 5.48
CA ALA A 704 29.13 14.01 5.84
C ALA A 704 29.47 13.08 7.02
N ALA A 705 30.65 12.47 7.02
CA ALA A 705 31.11 11.61 8.13
C ALA A 705 31.16 12.39 9.45
N SER A 706 31.73 13.60 9.43
CA SER A 706 31.76 14.49 10.60
C SER A 706 30.36 14.88 11.08
N PHE A 707 29.41 15.10 10.17
CA PHE A 707 28.02 15.39 10.53
C PHE A 707 27.37 14.21 11.26
N VAL A 708 27.60 12.98 10.78
CA VAL A 708 27.06 11.77 11.40
C VAL A 708 27.65 11.55 12.79
N THR A 709 28.97 11.70 12.97
CA THR A 709 29.61 11.61 14.29
C THR A 709 29.03 12.64 15.27
N ARG A 710 28.83 13.89 14.83
CA ARG A 710 28.18 14.91 15.65
C ARG A 710 26.73 14.58 15.96
N ALA A 711 25.98 14.05 14.98
CA ALA A 711 24.61 13.62 15.19
C ALA A 711 24.50 12.53 16.26
N HIS A 712 25.40 11.54 16.26
CA HIS A 712 25.44 10.48 17.29
C HIS A 712 25.72 11.00 18.71
N THR A 713 26.31 12.19 18.84
CA THR A 713 26.50 12.84 20.14
C THR A 713 25.17 13.40 20.70
N LEU A 714 24.25 13.83 19.81
CA LEU A 714 22.96 14.39 20.19
C LEU A 714 21.81 13.37 20.18
N LEU A 715 21.90 12.41 19.27
CA LEU A 715 20.88 11.41 18.95
C LEU A 715 21.52 10.04 19.15
N SER A 716 21.03 9.25 20.11
CA SER A 716 21.59 7.93 20.39
C SER A 716 21.58 7.01 19.17
N HIS A 717 20.48 7.02 18.39
CA HIS A 717 20.32 6.24 17.17
C HIS A 717 19.48 7.01 16.12
N PRO A 718 20.08 7.94 15.35
CA PRO A 718 19.36 8.58 14.25
C PRO A 718 18.95 7.52 13.21
N ASP A 719 17.72 7.61 12.71
CA ASP A 719 17.25 6.76 11.60
C ASP A 719 17.93 7.19 10.30
N LEU A 720 19.03 6.52 9.98
CA LEU A 720 19.84 6.72 8.78
C LEU A 720 19.52 5.70 7.67
N TRP A 721 18.38 5.01 7.77
CA TRP A 721 18.05 3.88 6.88
C TRP A 721 18.13 4.24 5.39
N ALA A 722 17.54 5.37 5.00
CA ALA A 722 17.57 5.86 3.61
C ALA A 722 18.99 6.23 3.14
N VAL A 723 19.80 6.80 4.03
CA VAL A 723 21.20 7.19 3.73
C VAL A 723 22.06 5.93 3.53
N GLN A 724 21.91 4.94 4.41
CA GLN A 724 22.61 3.66 4.33
C GLN A 724 22.28 2.94 3.01
N ASN A 725 21.00 2.87 2.64
CA ASN A 725 20.58 2.24 1.39
C ASN A 725 21.19 2.96 0.17
N ARG A 726 21.18 4.29 0.17
CA ARG A 726 21.76 5.07 -0.93
C ARG A 726 23.28 4.92 -1.03
N ALA A 727 23.98 4.87 0.10
CA ALA A 727 25.42 4.60 0.14
C ALA A 727 25.74 3.20 -0.40
N TRP A 728 24.94 2.19 -0.03
CA TRP A 728 25.07 0.83 -0.55
C TRP A 728 24.91 0.76 -2.07
N GLU A 729 23.90 1.42 -2.63
CA GLU A 729 23.66 1.48 -4.09
C GLU A 729 24.82 2.14 -4.85
N LYS A 730 25.47 3.16 -4.26
CA LYS A 730 26.65 3.81 -4.85
C LYS A 730 27.92 2.97 -4.76
N GLY A 731 27.92 1.96 -3.89
CA GLY A 731 29.09 1.15 -3.56
C GLY A 731 30.01 1.84 -2.55
N LEU A 732 30.64 1.03 -1.70
CA LEU A 732 31.42 1.49 -0.55
C LEU A 732 32.93 1.60 -0.84
N LYS A 733 33.31 2.05 -2.04
CA LYS A 733 34.72 2.14 -2.48
C LYS A 733 35.27 3.56 -2.34
N GLY A 734 36.57 3.67 -2.07
CA GLY A 734 37.26 4.96 -1.86
C GLY A 734 37.36 5.34 -0.38
N ASP A 735 38.38 6.11 0.00
CA ASP A 735 38.69 6.39 1.41
C ASP A 735 37.62 7.25 2.08
N ALA A 736 37.16 8.32 1.41
CA ALA A 736 36.11 9.17 1.93
C ALA A 736 34.75 8.45 2.06
N MET A 737 34.40 7.60 1.10
CA MET A 737 33.18 6.78 1.15
C MET A 737 33.27 5.73 2.26
N ARG A 738 34.42 5.08 2.45
CA ARG A 738 34.61 4.13 3.57
C ARG A 738 34.51 4.83 4.92
N ALA A 739 35.16 5.99 5.10
CA ALA A 739 35.03 6.76 6.32
C ALA A 739 33.56 7.14 6.60
N PHE A 740 32.83 7.58 5.58
CA PHE A 740 31.40 7.86 5.68
C PHE A 740 30.55 6.63 6.00
N ALA A 741 30.81 5.51 5.31
CA ALA A 741 30.13 4.24 5.49
C ALA A 741 30.33 3.68 6.91
N ALA A 742 31.56 3.75 7.44
CA ALA A 742 31.86 3.40 8.83
C ALA A 742 31.06 4.29 9.81
N ALA A 743 30.98 5.59 9.56
CA ALA A 743 30.24 6.52 10.40
C ALA A 743 28.73 6.22 10.44
N ILE A 744 28.15 5.73 9.34
CA ILE A 744 26.74 5.34 9.26
C ILE A 744 26.49 3.84 9.60
N GLY A 745 27.50 3.13 10.13
CA GLY A 745 27.33 1.80 10.71
C GLY A 745 27.67 0.60 9.81
N PHE A 746 28.32 0.80 8.66
CA PHE A 746 28.84 -0.32 7.85
C PHE A 746 30.16 -0.87 8.40
N ARG A 747 30.38 -2.16 8.17
CA ARG A 747 31.69 -2.80 8.23
C ARG A 747 32.41 -2.53 6.90
N VAL A 748 33.49 -1.76 6.92
CA VAL A 748 34.26 -1.34 5.72
C VAL A 748 35.75 -1.49 5.89
#